data_AF-A0A8R1XS14-F1
#
_entry.id   AF-A0A8R1XS14-F1
#
_cell.length_a   1.000
_cell.length_b   1.000
_cell.length_c   1.000
_cell.angle_alpha   90.00
_cell.angle_beta   90.00
_cell.angle_gamma   90.00
#
_symmetry.space_group_name_H-M   'P 1'
#
loop_
_entity.id
_entity.type
_entity.pdbx_description
1 polymer ?
#
loop_
_entity_poly.entity_id
_entity_poly.type
_entity_poly.pdbx_seq_one_letter_code
_entity_poly.pdbx_strand_id
1 'polypeptide(L)'
;MVNFTIEEIRGIMDHKKNIRNMSVIAHVDHGKSTLTDSLVSKAGIIAGAKAGETRFTDTRKDEQERCITIKSTAISLFFELEAKDLSFIKGEGQVEINTVSGEQKKLPGFLINLIDSPGHVDFSSEVTAALRVTDGALVVVDCVSGVCVQTETVLRQAIAERIKPVLFMNKMDRALLELQLGAEELYQTFQRIVENINVIIATYGDDDGPMGPIMVDPAVGNVGFGSGLHGWAFTLKQFAEIYAEKFGVQVEKLMRNLWGDRFFNMKTKKWTSTQDGDCKRGFVQFVLDPIFKVFDAVMNVKKDETAKLIEKLGIKLASDEKDLEGKPLMKVMMRKWLPAGDTMLQMICMHLPSPVTAQKYRMEMLYEGPHDDEAAIAIRNCDPNGPLMMYVSKMVPTSDKGRFYAFGRVFSGKVATGMKARIQGPNYVPGKKEDLYEKTIQRTILMMGRYVEPIEDIPSGNIAGLVGVDQYLIKGGTITTFKDAHNLRVMKFSVSPVVRVAVEPKNAGDLPKLVEGLKRLAKSDPMVQCIFEESGEHIIAGAGELHLEICLKDLEEDHACIPIKKSDPVVSYRETVTEESDQLCLSKSPNKHNRLFAKALPMPDGLADDIDKGEINARDEMKARAKILAEKYDYDVTEARKIWCFGPDGTGANILVDVTKGVQYLNEIKDSVVAGFQWATKEGVLCDENMRGVRFNIHDVTLHADAIHRGGGQIIPTARRVFYASVLTAQPRLLEPVYLVEIQCPENAVGGIYGVLNRRRGHVFEESQVAGTPMFVVKAYLPVNESFGFTADLRSNTGGQAFPQCVFDHWQVLQGNPLEPSTKPAQIVAEIRKRKGLKEQIPGLDNFLDKM
;
A
#
# COMPACT_ATOMS: atom_id res chain seq x y z
N MET A 1 0.50 -2.19 -34.08
CA MET A 1 1.69 -3.04 -33.85
C MET A 1 2.39 -2.46 -32.66
N VAL A 2 2.92 -3.30 -31.78
CA VAL A 2 3.82 -2.83 -30.71
C VAL A 2 5.03 -2.21 -31.40
N ASN A 3 5.47 -1.03 -30.96
CA ASN A 3 6.49 -0.24 -31.66
C ASN A 3 7.93 -0.77 -31.49
N PHE A 4 8.10 -2.00 -31.00
CA PHE A 4 9.41 -2.55 -30.65
C PHE A 4 9.43 -4.08 -30.64
N THR A 5 10.64 -4.62 -30.83
CA THR A 5 11.01 -6.02 -30.69
C THR A 5 11.60 -6.31 -29.30
N ILE A 6 11.64 -7.58 -28.89
CA ILE A 6 12.26 -7.98 -27.61
C ILE A 6 13.75 -7.63 -27.57
N GLU A 7 14.44 -7.72 -28.70
CA GLU A 7 15.86 -7.34 -28.81
C GLU A 7 16.06 -5.84 -28.57
N GLU A 8 15.18 -4.99 -29.10
CA GLU A 8 15.22 -3.55 -28.84
C GLU A 8 14.92 -3.22 -27.38
N ILE A 9 13.94 -3.89 -26.76
CA ILE A 9 13.69 -3.75 -25.31
C ILE A 9 14.92 -4.16 -24.52
N ARG A 10 15.52 -5.32 -24.84
CA ARG A 10 16.72 -5.78 -24.16
C ARG A 10 17.85 -4.77 -24.32
N GLY A 11 18.07 -4.22 -25.50
CA GLY A 11 19.09 -3.20 -25.75
C GLY A 11 18.88 -1.94 -24.90
N ILE A 12 17.65 -1.43 -24.80
CA ILE A 12 17.37 -0.24 -23.99
C ILE A 12 17.49 -0.49 -22.47
N MET A 13 17.36 -1.75 -22.00
CA MET A 13 17.59 -2.08 -20.60
C MET A 13 19.02 -1.77 -20.13
N ASP A 14 20.01 -1.71 -21.04
CA ASP A 14 21.38 -1.30 -20.70
C ASP A 14 21.52 0.23 -20.59
N HIS A 15 20.59 1.02 -21.16
CA HIS A 15 20.55 2.49 -21.05
C HIS A 15 19.91 2.92 -19.73
N LYS A 16 20.54 2.56 -18.60
CA LYS A 16 19.97 2.71 -17.25
C LYS A 16 19.50 4.12 -16.91
N LYS A 17 20.09 5.16 -17.51
CA LYS A 17 19.67 6.55 -17.30
C LYS A 17 18.33 6.88 -17.99
N ASN A 18 17.94 6.12 -19.01
CA ASN A 18 16.70 6.27 -19.77
C ASN A 18 15.59 5.30 -19.34
N ILE A 19 15.75 4.63 -18.18
CA ILE A 19 14.70 3.81 -17.59
C ILE A 19 13.87 4.65 -16.61
N ARG A 20 12.55 4.44 -16.56
CA ARG A 20 11.65 4.96 -15.54
C ARG A 20 10.81 3.82 -14.97
N ASN A 21 11.10 3.40 -13.75
CA ASN A 21 10.25 2.45 -13.04
C ASN A 21 9.23 3.24 -12.23
N MET A 22 7.94 3.04 -12.48
CA MET A 22 6.90 3.83 -11.83
C MET A 22 5.67 3.04 -11.44
N SER A 23 5.03 3.47 -10.36
CA SER A 23 3.70 2.97 -9.96
C SER A 23 2.64 4.03 -10.22
N VAL A 24 1.44 3.63 -10.62
CA VAL A 24 0.26 4.51 -10.64
C VAL A 24 -0.49 4.32 -9.33
N ILE A 25 -0.57 5.37 -8.50
CA ILE A 25 -1.19 5.33 -7.17
C ILE A 25 -2.31 6.36 -7.06
N ALA A 26 -3.41 5.97 -6.43
CA ALA A 26 -4.59 6.83 -6.23
C ALA A 26 -5.63 6.14 -5.37
N HIS A 27 -6.54 6.93 -4.82
CA HIS A 27 -7.81 6.46 -4.30
C HIS A 27 -8.65 5.67 -5.34
N VAL A 28 -9.61 4.87 -4.86
CA VAL A 28 -10.60 4.18 -5.70
C VAL A 28 -11.32 5.17 -6.61
N ASP A 29 -11.68 4.74 -7.82
CA ASP A 29 -12.43 5.54 -8.80
C ASP A 29 -11.83 6.86 -9.28
N HIS A 30 -10.60 7.24 -8.86
CA HIS A 30 -9.91 8.42 -9.43
C HIS A 30 -9.48 8.25 -10.90
N GLY A 31 -9.75 7.09 -11.51
CA GLY A 31 -9.52 6.82 -12.93
C GLY A 31 -8.09 6.40 -13.28
N LYS A 32 -7.42 5.66 -12.37
CA LYS A 32 -6.07 5.10 -12.59
C LYS A 32 -6.01 4.22 -13.85
N SER A 33 -6.77 3.13 -13.87
CA SER A 33 -6.72 2.15 -14.96
C SER A 33 -7.10 2.79 -16.31
N THR A 34 -8.02 3.75 -16.31
CA THR A 34 -8.37 4.56 -17.49
C THR A 34 -7.21 5.43 -17.99
N LEU A 35 -6.41 6.02 -17.09
CA LEU A 35 -5.19 6.74 -17.46
C LEU A 35 -4.08 5.79 -17.91
N THR A 36 -3.92 4.66 -17.23
CA THR A 36 -2.98 3.61 -17.62
C THR A 36 -3.25 3.11 -19.03
N ASP A 37 -4.52 2.89 -19.40
CA ASP A 37 -4.92 2.56 -20.76
C ASP A 37 -4.48 3.61 -21.79
N SER A 38 -4.57 4.89 -21.43
CA SER A 38 -4.14 5.98 -22.32
C SER A 38 -2.64 5.95 -22.59
N LEU A 39 -1.84 5.56 -21.58
CA LEU A 39 -0.38 5.34 -21.73
C LEU A 39 -0.10 4.12 -22.60
N VAL A 40 -0.76 2.99 -22.30
CA VAL A 40 -0.55 1.71 -23.01
C VAL A 40 -0.98 1.79 -24.48
N SER A 41 -2.08 2.49 -24.76
CA SER A 41 -2.52 2.81 -26.13
C SER A 41 -1.49 3.63 -26.89
N LYS A 42 -0.90 4.65 -26.26
CA LYS A 42 0.12 5.48 -26.90
C LYS A 42 1.38 4.69 -27.25
N ALA A 43 1.74 3.71 -26.43
CA ALA A 43 2.84 2.78 -26.70
C ALA A 43 2.53 1.76 -27.82
N GLY A 44 1.32 1.77 -28.40
CA GLY A 44 0.93 0.89 -29.50
C GLY A 44 0.51 -0.52 -29.09
N ILE A 45 0.35 -0.77 -27.79
CA ILE A 45 -0.03 -2.09 -27.25
C ILE A 45 -1.55 -2.32 -27.40
N ILE A 46 -2.36 -1.27 -27.29
CA ILE A 46 -3.83 -1.31 -27.46
C ILE A 46 -4.24 -0.33 -28.56
N ALA A 47 -5.29 -0.66 -29.30
CA ALA A 47 -5.90 0.27 -30.24
C ALA A 47 -6.48 1.49 -29.51
N GLY A 48 -6.15 2.71 -29.97
CA GLY A 48 -6.58 3.95 -29.30
C GLY A 48 -8.09 4.16 -29.19
N ALA A 49 -8.89 3.53 -30.05
CA ALA A 49 -10.35 3.54 -29.93
C ALA A 49 -10.86 2.78 -28.68
N LYS A 50 -10.10 1.78 -28.19
CA LYS A 50 -10.44 0.96 -27.03
C LYS A 50 -9.83 1.48 -25.71
N ALA A 51 -8.93 2.46 -25.78
CA ALA A 51 -8.30 3.03 -24.60
C ALA A 51 -9.32 3.77 -23.73
N GLY A 52 -9.30 3.47 -22.43
CA GLY A 52 -10.17 4.07 -21.42
C GLY A 52 -11.50 3.35 -21.23
N GLU A 53 -11.94 2.56 -22.22
CA GLU A 53 -13.16 1.73 -22.14
C GLU A 53 -12.84 0.30 -21.67
N THR A 54 -11.69 -0.26 -22.05
CA THR A 54 -11.38 -1.68 -21.82
C THR A 54 -10.67 -1.97 -20.51
N ARG A 55 -9.96 -1.00 -19.91
CA ARG A 55 -9.14 -1.17 -18.70
C ARG A 55 -8.23 -2.38 -18.81
N PHE A 56 -7.28 -2.32 -19.74
CA PHE A 56 -6.44 -3.45 -20.14
C PHE A 56 -5.68 -4.11 -18.99
N THR A 57 -5.28 -3.32 -17.99
CA THR A 57 -4.62 -3.76 -16.75
C THR A 57 -5.55 -4.51 -15.79
N ASP A 58 -6.86 -4.31 -15.89
CA ASP A 58 -7.87 -5.08 -15.18
C ASP A 58 -8.06 -6.41 -15.94
N THR A 59 -7.15 -7.33 -15.68
CA THR A 59 -7.06 -8.62 -16.39
C THR A 59 -8.11 -9.62 -15.90
N ARG A 60 -8.61 -9.46 -14.68
CA ARG A 60 -9.57 -10.37 -14.06
C ARG A 60 -11.01 -9.93 -14.30
N LYS A 61 -11.92 -10.90 -14.30
CA LYS A 61 -13.36 -10.66 -14.51
C LYS A 61 -13.98 -9.86 -13.36
N ASP A 62 -13.58 -10.12 -12.13
CA ASP A 62 -14.05 -9.38 -10.95
C ASP A 62 -13.55 -7.93 -10.92
N GLU A 63 -12.32 -7.67 -11.36
CA GLU A 63 -11.79 -6.32 -11.55
C GLU A 63 -12.66 -5.52 -12.55
N GLN A 64 -13.00 -6.14 -13.68
CA GLN A 64 -13.84 -5.53 -14.72
C GLN A 64 -15.28 -5.27 -14.23
N GLU A 65 -15.89 -6.24 -13.55
CA GLU A 65 -17.26 -6.12 -13.02
C GLU A 65 -17.36 -5.05 -11.91
N ARG A 66 -16.35 -4.98 -11.03
CA ARG A 66 -16.33 -4.02 -9.92
C ARG A 66 -15.70 -2.69 -10.28
N CYS A 67 -15.07 -2.60 -11.46
CA CYS A 67 -14.36 -1.43 -11.91
C CYS A 67 -13.22 -1.00 -10.95
N ILE A 68 -12.54 -1.97 -10.31
CA ILE A 68 -11.40 -1.73 -9.41
C ILE A 68 -10.25 -2.70 -9.73
N THR A 69 -9.02 -2.21 -9.63
CA THR A 69 -7.82 -3.05 -9.75
C THR A 69 -7.56 -3.76 -8.42
N ILE A 70 -7.36 -5.08 -8.46
CA ILE A 70 -7.17 -5.96 -7.30
C ILE A 70 -5.72 -6.43 -7.23
N LYS A 71 -5.13 -6.83 -8.37
CA LYS A 71 -3.74 -7.29 -8.44
C LYS A 71 -2.87 -6.33 -9.24
N SER A 72 -1.65 -6.07 -8.75
CA SER A 72 -0.76 -5.14 -9.46
C SER A 72 -0.23 -5.76 -10.75
N THR A 73 -0.36 -5.06 -11.88
CA THR A 73 0.07 -5.53 -13.21
C THR A 73 1.21 -4.67 -13.72
N ALA A 74 2.30 -5.31 -14.17
CA ALA A 74 3.47 -4.64 -14.72
C ALA A 74 3.46 -4.66 -16.25
N ILE A 75 3.77 -3.52 -16.87
CA ILE A 75 3.84 -3.32 -18.32
C ILE A 75 5.06 -2.47 -18.64
N SER A 76 5.85 -2.89 -19.62
CA SER A 76 6.94 -2.07 -20.18
C SER A 76 6.46 -1.30 -21.41
N LEU A 77 6.75 -0.01 -21.45
CA LEU A 77 6.41 0.92 -22.53
C LEU A 77 7.70 1.53 -23.08
N PHE A 78 7.78 1.67 -24.40
CA PHE A 78 8.84 2.44 -25.05
C PHE A 78 8.30 3.80 -25.50
N PHE A 79 9.04 4.87 -25.24
CA PHE A 79 8.67 6.22 -25.64
C PHE A 79 9.89 7.02 -26.07
N GLU A 80 9.81 7.67 -27.23
CA GLU A 80 10.85 8.58 -27.70
C GLU A 80 10.47 10.03 -27.38
N LEU A 81 11.34 10.70 -26.65
CA LEU A 81 11.18 12.10 -26.30
C LEU A 81 11.72 12.98 -27.45
N GLU A 82 11.00 14.05 -27.79
CA GLU A 82 11.46 14.98 -28.83
C GLU A 82 12.78 15.66 -28.43
N ALA A 83 13.61 15.99 -29.42
CA ALA A 83 14.91 16.63 -29.18
C ALA A 83 14.82 17.93 -28.37
N LYS A 84 13.75 18.71 -28.58
CA LYS A 84 13.48 19.95 -27.83
C LYS A 84 13.10 19.70 -26.37
N ASP A 85 12.57 18.51 -26.07
CA ASP A 85 12.09 18.14 -24.74
C ASP A 85 13.23 17.54 -23.90
N LEU A 86 14.21 16.90 -24.54
CA LEU A 86 15.42 16.38 -23.90
C LEU A 86 16.23 17.47 -23.16
N SER A 87 16.10 18.74 -23.54
CA SER A 87 16.78 19.84 -22.82
C SER A 87 16.17 20.11 -21.43
N PHE A 88 14.92 19.72 -21.17
CA PHE A 88 14.29 19.88 -19.86
C PHE A 88 14.76 18.85 -18.84
N ILE A 89 15.36 17.74 -19.28
CA ILE A 89 15.96 16.74 -18.39
C ILE A 89 17.28 17.29 -17.84
N LYS A 90 17.28 17.68 -16.56
CA LYS A 90 18.43 18.18 -15.81
C LYS A 90 19.05 17.05 -14.97
N GLY A 91 20.39 17.01 -14.88
CA GLY A 91 21.16 16.07 -14.06
C GLY A 91 21.87 14.96 -14.83
N GLU A 92 23.11 14.65 -14.43
CA GLU A 92 24.02 13.72 -15.13
C GLU A 92 23.56 12.25 -15.16
N GLY A 93 22.68 11.87 -14.23
CA GLY A 93 22.15 10.51 -14.08
C GLY A 93 20.81 10.27 -14.77
N GLN A 94 20.20 11.27 -15.41
CA GLN A 94 18.79 11.21 -15.84
C GLN A 94 18.58 10.93 -17.32
N VAL A 95 19.65 10.99 -18.12
CA VAL A 95 19.61 10.71 -19.55
C VAL A 95 20.94 10.16 -20.04
N GLU A 96 20.87 9.16 -20.91
CA GLU A 96 21.99 8.51 -21.55
C GLU A 96 22.55 9.42 -22.65
N ILE A 97 23.88 9.47 -22.75
CA ILE A 97 24.58 10.35 -23.68
C ILE A 97 25.49 9.49 -24.54
N ASN A 98 25.26 9.52 -25.85
CA ASN A 98 26.15 8.92 -26.82
C ASN A 98 27.01 10.00 -27.48
N THR A 99 28.28 9.68 -27.70
CA THR A 99 29.19 10.55 -28.46
C THR A 99 29.16 10.10 -29.92
N VAL A 100 28.57 10.91 -30.79
CA VAL A 100 28.49 10.65 -32.23
C VAL A 100 29.28 11.74 -32.95
N SER A 101 30.33 11.37 -33.69
CA SER A 101 31.20 12.31 -34.41
C SER A 101 31.82 13.41 -33.53
N GLY A 102 32.11 13.09 -32.26
CA GLY A 102 32.66 14.04 -31.28
C GLY A 102 31.62 14.89 -30.55
N GLU A 103 30.35 14.87 -30.96
CA GLU A 103 29.27 15.58 -30.28
C GLU A 103 28.56 14.66 -29.28
N GLN A 104 28.40 15.12 -28.04
CA GLN A 104 27.58 14.46 -27.03
C GLN A 104 26.10 14.72 -27.29
N LYS A 105 25.34 13.67 -27.62
CA LYS A 105 23.89 13.74 -27.86
C LYS A 105 23.14 12.88 -26.86
N LYS A 106 22.12 13.48 -26.25
CA LYS A 106 21.17 12.77 -25.38
C LYS A 106 20.34 11.79 -26.22
N LEU A 107 20.23 10.55 -25.77
CA LEU A 107 19.39 9.55 -26.45
C LEU A 107 17.90 9.81 -26.16
N PRO A 108 17.03 9.81 -27.20
CA PRO A 108 15.62 10.15 -27.05
C PRO A 108 14.76 9.00 -26.51
N GLY A 109 15.15 7.74 -26.71
CA GLY A 109 14.34 6.58 -26.34
C GLY A 109 14.38 6.28 -24.84
N PHE A 110 13.21 6.11 -24.22
CA PHE A 110 13.02 5.75 -22.81
C PHE A 110 12.27 4.42 -22.67
N LEU A 111 12.68 3.61 -21.70
CA LEU A 111 11.96 2.43 -21.25
C LEU A 111 11.21 2.78 -19.96
N ILE A 112 9.89 2.68 -19.99
CA ILE A 112 9.02 3.03 -18.87
C ILE A 112 8.36 1.75 -18.38
N ASN A 113 8.77 1.28 -17.21
CA ASN A 113 8.16 0.13 -16.56
C ASN A 113 7.07 0.63 -15.62
N LEU A 114 5.83 0.49 -16.05
CA LEU A 114 4.64 0.91 -15.32
C LEU A 114 4.08 -0.26 -14.52
N ILE A 115 3.78 -0.02 -13.24
CA ILE A 115 2.99 -0.93 -12.42
C ILE A 115 1.69 -0.23 -12.03
N ASP A 116 0.57 -0.79 -12.49
CA ASP A 116 -0.75 -0.33 -12.06
C ASP A 116 -1.05 -0.97 -10.70
N SER A 117 -1.37 -0.15 -9.69
CA SER A 117 -1.56 -0.63 -8.32
C SER A 117 -3.00 -0.44 -7.83
N PRO A 118 -3.47 -1.27 -6.90
CA PRO A 118 -4.84 -1.19 -6.39
C PRO A 118 -5.19 0.16 -5.78
N GLY A 119 -6.43 0.60 -5.99
CA GLY A 119 -6.96 1.80 -5.35
C GLY A 119 -7.62 1.57 -4.00
N HIS A 120 -8.05 0.33 -3.73
CA HIS A 120 -8.84 0.00 -2.56
C HIS A 120 -7.94 -0.37 -1.39
N VAL A 121 -8.33 0.05 -0.19
CA VAL A 121 -7.53 -0.07 1.04
C VAL A 121 -7.17 -1.51 1.42
N ASP A 122 -8.12 -2.43 1.23
CA ASP A 122 -7.94 -3.88 1.36
C ASP A 122 -6.72 -4.46 0.64
N PHE A 123 -6.27 -3.82 -0.44
CA PHE A 123 -5.13 -4.27 -1.24
C PHE A 123 -3.91 -3.35 -1.11
N SER A 124 -3.79 -2.62 0.00
CA SER A 124 -2.64 -1.76 0.29
C SER A 124 -1.30 -2.51 0.32
N SER A 125 -1.30 -3.81 0.64
CA SER A 125 -0.13 -4.68 0.58
C SER A 125 0.45 -4.80 -0.83
N GLU A 126 -0.41 -4.88 -1.85
CA GLU A 126 -0.04 -4.89 -3.27
C GLU A 126 0.55 -3.53 -3.70
N VAL A 127 0.01 -2.42 -3.18
CA VAL A 127 0.55 -1.08 -3.43
C VAL A 127 1.99 -0.96 -2.91
N THR A 128 2.25 -1.37 -1.67
CA THR A 128 3.61 -1.37 -1.10
C THR A 128 4.55 -2.27 -1.90
N ALA A 129 4.09 -3.46 -2.33
CA ALA A 129 4.88 -4.37 -3.16
C ALA A 129 5.25 -3.77 -4.53
N ALA A 130 4.35 -2.98 -5.12
CA ALA A 130 4.61 -2.23 -6.35
C ALA A 130 5.61 -1.09 -6.12
N LEU A 131 5.40 -0.27 -5.08
CA LEU A 131 6.27 0.85 -4.73
C LEU A 131 7.70 0.41 -4.44
N ARG A 132 7.88 -0.76 -3.83
CA ARG A 132 9.22 -1.27 -3.48
C ARG A 132 10.12 -1.46 -4.71
N VAL A 133 9.55 -1.84 -5.86
CA VAL A 133 10.31 -2.10 -7.09
C VAL A 133 10.36 -0.90 -8.04
N THR A 134 9.63 0.18 -7.77
CA THR A 134 9.61 1.40 -8.61
C THR A 134 10.49 2.51 -8.03
N ASP A 135 10.71 3.59 -8.78
CA ASP A 135 11.53 4.75 -8.38
C ASP A 135 10.71 6.05 -8.32
N GLY A 136 9.59 6.08 -9.04
CA GLY A 136 8.66 7.19 -9.08
C GLY A 136 7.20 6.75 -8.98
N ALA A 137 6.31 7.68 -8.68
CA ALA A 137 4.88 7.41 -8.61
C ALA A 137 4.07 8.48 -9.35
N LEU A 138 3.11 8.05 -10.18
CA LEU A 138 2.08 8.92 -10.73
C LEU A 138 0.90 8.91 -9.77
N VAL A 139 0.76 10.00 -9.01
CA VAL A 139 -0.35 10.24 -8.09
C VAL A 139 -1.53 10.75 -8.88
N VAL A 140 -2.62 9.98 -8.95
CA VAL A 140 -3.84 10.40 -9.67
C VAL A 140 -4.87 10.92 -8.67
N VAL A 141 -5.36 12.13 -8.91
CA VAL A 141 -6.38 12.78 -8.09
C VAL A 141 -7.54 13.18 -8.97
N ASP A 142 -8.77 12.79 -8.62
CA ASP A 142 -9.97 13.33 -9.26
C ASP A 142 -10.06 14.83 -8.91
N CYS A 143 -10.11 15.71 -9.91
CA CYS A 143 -10.14 17.14 -9.64
C CYS A 143 -11.46 17.62 -9.01
N VAL A 144 -12.52 16.81 -9.07
CA VAL A 144 -13.78 17.07 -8.38
C VAL A 144 -13.71 16.64 -6.92
N SER A 145 -13.27 15.41 -6.66
CA SER A 145 -13.20 14.89 -5.28
C SER A 145 -12.04 15.46 -4.47
N GLY A 146 -10.92 15.78 -5.12
CA GLY A 146 -9.70 16.21 -4.45
C GLY A 146 -8.98 15.07 -3.73
N VAL A 147 -8.22 15.43 -2.70
CA VAL A 147 -7.39 14.48 -1.94
C VAL A 147 -8.26 13.75 -0.90
N CYS A 148 -8.36 12.43 -1.03
CA CYS A 148 -9.09 11.55 -0.12
C CYS A 148 -8.12 10.75 0.79
N VAL A 149 -8.62 10.07 1.82
CA VAL A 149 -7.78 9.33 2.79
C VAL A 149 -6.83 8.34 2.13
N GLN A 150 -7.31 7.57 1.15
CA GLN A 150 -6.43 6.61 0.48
C GLN A 150 -5.35 7.27 -0.38
N THR A 151 -5.60 8.46 -0.93
CA THR A 151 -4.56 9.23 -1.63
C THR A 151 -3.43 9.60 -0.66
N GLU A 152 -3.77 10.03 0.55
CA GLU A 152 -2.78 10.26 1.61
C GLU A 152 -2.04 8.97 1.98
N THR A 153 -2.77 7.87 2.24
CA THR A 153 -2.16 6.59 2.63
C THR A 153 -1.15 6.08 1.61
N VAL A 154 -1.49 6.06 0.31
CA VAL A 154 -0.58 5.57 -0.74
C VAL A 154 0.57 6.55 -1.00
N LEU A 155 0.34 7.85 -0.86
CA LEU A 155 1.39 8.86 -0.98
C LEU A 155 2.39 8.76 0.18
N ARG A 156 1.91 8.59 1.41
CA ARG A 156 2.73 8.33 2.60
C ARG A 156 3.56 7.07 2.43
N GLN A 157 2.97 5.99 1.94
CA GLN A 157 3.70 4.75 1.62
C GLN A 157 4.78 5.00 0.56
N ALA A 158 4.48 5.75 -0.50
CA ALA A 158 5.45 6.09 -1.53
C ALA A 158 6.62 6.91 -0.97
N ILE A 159 6.36 7.92 -0.14
CA ILE A 159 7.40 8.74 0.48
C ILE A 159 8.27 7.90 1.43
N ALA A 160 7.65 7.05 2.26
CA ALA A 160 8.35 6.14 3.15
C ALA A 160 9.27 5.16 2.40
N GLU A 161 8.89 4.78 1.17
CA GLU A 161 9.69 3.94 0.27
C GLU A 161 10.71 4.74 -0.58
N ARG A 162 10.89 6.03 -0.27
CA ARG A 162 11.72 6.99 -1.01
C ARG A 162 11.36 7.02 -2.51
N ILE A 163 10.08 7.12 -2.82
CA ILE A 163 9.53 7.18 -4.19
C ILE A 163 9.13 8.61 -4.53
N LYS A 164 9.63 9.12 -5.67
CA LYS A 164 9.36 10.51 -6.08
C LYS A 164 7.99 10.64 -6.75
N PRO A 165 7.09 11.51 -6.28
CA PRO A 165 5.77 11.68 -6.88
C PRO A 165 5.76 12.67 -8.05
N VAL A 166 4.84 12.45 -8.99
CA VAL A 166 4.30 13.45 -9.92
C VAL A 166 2.77 13.40 -9.81
N LEU A 167 2.10 14.54 -9.97
CA LEU A 167 0.66 14.63 -9.77
C LEU A 167 -0.08 14.69 -11.11
N PHE A 168 -1.20 13.99 -11.22
CA PHE A 168 -2.13 14.12 -12.34
C PHE A 168 -3.55 14.35 -11.82
N MET A 169 -4.11 15.51 -12.15
CA MET A 169 -5.50 15.87 -11.88
C MET A 169 -6.40 15.36 -13.01
N ASN A 170 -7.15 14.30 -12.71
CA ASN A 170 -8.02 13.60 -13.65
C ASN A 170 -9.47 14.08 -13.56
N LYS A 171 -10.30 13.60 -14.50
CA LYS A 171 -11.74 13.85 -14.60
C LYS A 171 -12.13 15.32 -14.77
N MET A 172 -11.27 16.11 -15.41
CA MET A 172 -11.62 17.48 -15.80
C MET A 172 -12.89 17.54 -16.67
N ASP A 173 -13.23 16.47 -17.39
CA ASP A 173 -14.47 16.39 -18.14
C ASP A 173 -15.72 16.51 -17.26
N ARG A 174 -15.69 15.98 -16.03
CA ARG A 174 -16.80 16.10 -15.08
C ARG A 174 -16.92 17.53 -14.57
N ALA A 175 -15.80 18.15 -14.20
CA ALA A 175 -15.78 19.54 -13.78
C ALA A 175 -16.33 20.50 -14.87
N LEU A 176 -16.02 20.22 -16.14
CA LEU A 176 -16.43 21.04 -17.28
C LEU A 176 -17.86 20.75 -17.77
N LEU A 177 -18.27 19.48 -17.84
CA LEU A 177 -19.55 19.08 -18.45
C LEU A 177 -20.67 18.83 -17.45
N GLU A 178 -20.36 18.24 -16.29
CA GLU A 178 -21.36 17.86 -15.29
C GLU A 178 -21.57 18.99 -14.28
N LEU A 179 -20.49 19.51 -13.69
CA LEU A 179 -20.55 20.58 -12.70
C LEU A 179 -20.54 21.98 -13.31
N GLN A 180 -20.10 22.10 -14.56
CA GLN A 180 -20.01 23.38 -15.30
C GLN A 180 -19.31 24.49 -14.50
N LEU A 181 -18.24 24.14 -13.78
CA LEU A 181 -17.53 25.09 -12.93
C LEU A 181 -16.96 26.24 -13.75
N GLY A 182 -16.97 27.45 -13.17
CA GLY A 182 -16.30 28.59 -13.76
C GLY A 182 -14.78 28.40 -13.83
N ALA A 183 -14.11 29.03 -14.80
CA ALA A 183 -12.67 28.85 -14.98
C ALA A 183 -11.83 29.28 -13.76
N GLU A 184 -12.19 30.37 -13.07
CA GLU A 184 -11.49 30.77 -11.85
C GLU A 184 -11.75 29.79 -10.71
N GLU A 185 -12.99 29.33 -10.53
CA GLU A 185 -13.35 28.35 -9.50
C GLU A 185 -12.63 27.01 -9.72
N LEU A 186 -12.53 26.55 -10.97
CA LEU A 186 -11.78 25.36 -11.33
C LEU A 186 -10.28 25.53 -11.05
N TYR A 187 -9.71 26.71 -11.35
CA TYR A 187 -8.32 27.02 -10.98
C TYR A 187 -8.10 26.97 -9.46
N GLN A 188 -8.99 27.58 -8.66
CA GLN A 188 -8.90 27.56 -7.20
C GLN A 188 -8.96 26.12 -6.66
N THR A 189 -9.77 25.28 -7.29
CA THR A 189 -9.86 23.85 -6.96
C THR A 189 -8.55 23.13 -7.22
N PHE A 190 -7.92 23.38 -8.38
CA PHE A 190 -6.60 22.81 -8.70
C PHE A 190 -5.52 23.28 -7.74
N GLN A 191 -5.49 24.59 -7.42
CA GLN A 191 -4.54 25.15 -6.49
C GLN A 191 -4.63 24.47 -5.13
N ARG A 192 -5.84 24.32 -4.58
CA ARG A 192 -6.06 23.64 -3.31
C ARG A 192 -5.62 22.17 -3.33
N ILE A 193 -5.83 21.45 -4.43
CA ILE A 193 -5.37 20.06 -4.56
C ILE A 193 -3.84 19.99 -4.50
N VAL A 194 -3.14 20.88 -5.22
CA VAL A 194 -1.67 20.97 -5.19
C VAL A 194 -1.19 21.28 -3.78
N GLU A 195 -1.81 22.25 -3.10
CA GLU A 195 -1.48 22.62 -1.72
C GLU A 195 -1.68 21.44 -0.76
N ASN A 196 -2.82 20.75 -0.80
CA ASN A 196 -3.11 19.60 0.05
C ASN A 196 -2.11 18.45 -0.16
N ILE A 197 -1.73 18.16 -1.41
CA ILE A 197 -0.71 17.15 -1.71
C ILE A 197 0.65 17.59 -1.15
N ASN A 198 1.03 18.86 -1.29
CA ASN A 198 2.28 19.37 -0.75
C ASN A 198 2.31 19.40 0.78
N VAL A 199 1.18 19.61 1.46
CA VAL A 199 1.08 19.46 2.93
C VAL A 199 1.38 18.02 3.34
N ILE A 200 0.85 17.02 2.63
CA ILE A 200 1.15 15.61 2.91
C ILE A 200 2.64 15.32 2.66
N ILE A 201 3.18 15.81 1.54
CA ILE A 201 4.60 15.67 1.22
C ILE A 201 5.49 16.33 2.28
N ALA A 202 5.15 17.54 2.76
CA ALA A 202 5.92 18.23 3.79
C ALA A 202 5.82 17.55 5.16
N THR A 203 4.71 16.85 5.42
CA THR A 203 4.46 16.15 6.70
C THR A 203 5.29 14.88 6.82
N TYR A 204 5.42 14.12 5.72
CA TYR A 204 6.06 12.80 5.72
C TYR A 204 7.40 12.75 4.97
N GLY A 205 7.67 13.77 4.15
CA GLY A 205 8.93 13.95 3.43
C GLY A 205 9.90 14.82 4.21
N ASP A 206 11.13 14.85 3.72
CA ASP A 206 12.21 15.67 4.25
C ASP A 206 12.90 16.36 3.07
N ASP A 207 12.76 17.68 2.98
CA ASP A 207 13.32 18.48 1.88
C ASP A 207 14.85 18.49 1.91
N ASP A 208 15.45 18.36 3.09
CA ASP A 208 16.89 18.18 3.30
C ASP A 208 17.30 16.70 3.29
N GLY A 209 16.31 15.82 3.11
CA GLY A 209 16.48 14.39 3.01
C GLY A 209 17.19 13.97 1.73
N PRO A 210 17.50 12.67 1.59
CA PRO A 210 18.37 12.18 0.52
C PRO A 210 17.71 12.23 -0.87
N MET A 211 16.39 12.45 -0.96
CA MET A 211 15.68 12.71 -2.22
C MET A 211 15.72 14.18 -2.66
N GLY A 212 16.08 15.09 -1.73
CA GLY A 212 15.88 16.52 -1.88
C GLY A 212 14.38 16.90 -1.96
N PRO A 213 14.06 18.09 -2.49
CA PRO A 213 12.68 18.56 -2.57
C PRO A 213 11.87 17.71 -3.57
N ILE A 214 10.76 17.17 -3.07
CA ILE A 214 9.85 16.30 -3.84
C ILE A 214 8.44 16.88 -4.02
N MET A 215 8.23 18.14 -3.63
CA MET A 215 6.96 18.84 -3.81
C MET A 215 6.53 18.92 -5.28
N VAL A 216 5.21 18.92 -5.48
CA VAL A 216 4.59 19.06 -6.80
C VAL A 216 4.23 20.51 -7.07
N ASP A 217 4.58 21.00 -8.25
CA ASP A 217 4.35 22.38 -8.69
C ASP A 217 4.08 22.41 -10.21
N PRO A 218 2.88 22.85 -10.65
CA PRO A 218 2.58 23.03 -12.06
C PRO A 218 3.59 23.91 -12.80
N ALA A 219 4.19 24.91 -12.14
CA ALA A 219 5.18 25.79 -12.74
C ALA A 219 6.51 25.08 -13.05
N VAL A 220 6.82 23.99 -12.35
CA VAL A 220 7.96 23.12 -12.64
C VAL A 220 7.64 22.12 -13.74
N GLY A 221 6.37 21.73 -13.89
CA GLY A 221 5.89 20.81 -14.93
C GLY A 221 5.65 19.38 -14.45
N ASN A 222 5.81 19.10 -13.15
CA ASN A 222 5.54 17.79 -12.54
C ASN A 222 4.06 17.60 -12.12
N VAL A 223 3.17 18.47 -12.61
CA VAL A 223 1.71 18.37 -12.45
C VAL A 223 1.03 18.40 -13.81
N GLY A 224 0.27 17.35 -14.09
CA GLY A 224 -0.59 17.21 -15.26
C GLY A 224 -2.07 17.40 -14.93
N PHE A 225 -2.84 17.78 -15.94
CA PHE A 225 -4.27 18.08 -15.86
C PHE A 225 -4.96 17.43 -17.05
N GLY A 226 -6.09 16.76 -16.85
CA GLY A 226 -6.86 16.28 -17.99
C GLY A 226 -8.00 15.34 -17.65
N SER A 227 -8.37 14.57 -18.67
CA SER A 227 -9.38 13.52 -18.59
C SER A 227 -8.86 12.27 -19.26
N GLY A 228 -8.57 11.24 -18.46
CA GLY A 228 -8.24 9.91 -18.97
C GLY A 228 -9.39 9.32 -19.79
N LEU A 229 -10.64 9.55 -19.38
CA LEU A 229 -11.82 9.06 -20.10
C LEU A 229 -11.95 9.67 -21.50
N HIS A 230 -11.69 10.97 -21.63
CA HIS A 230 -11.71 11.64 -22.93
C HIS A 230 -10.37 11.54 -23.67
N GLY A 231 -9.29 11.06 -23.03
CA GLY A 231 -7.99 10.82 -23.64
C GLY A 231 -7.18 12.09 -23.93
N TRP A 232 -7.42 13.18 -23.20
CA TRP A 232 -6.64 14.42 -23.34
C TRP A 232 -6.05 14.88 -22.02
N ALA A 233 -4.86 15.46 -22.07
CA ALA A 233 -4.19 16.04 -20.92
C ALA A 233 -3.13 17.07 -21.32
N PHE A 234 -2.78 17.96 -20.39
CA PHE A 234 -1.72 18.95 -20.55
C PHE A 234 -0.95 19.14 -19.23
N THR A 235 0.27 19.65 -19.33
CA THR A 235 0.96 20.39 -18.28
C THR A 235 1.10 21.84 -18.74
N LEU A 236 1.64 22.71 -17.88
CA LEU A 236 1.90 24.10 -18.29
C LEU A 236 2.89 24.21 -19.44
N LYS A 237 3.71 23.18 -19.69
CA LYS A 237 4.68 23.16 -20.78
C LYS A 237 4.00 23.27 -22.15
N GLN A 238 2.95 22.49 -22.44
CA GLN A 238 2.29 22.52 -23.76
C GLN A 238 1.73 23.91 -24.07
N PHE A 239 1.12 24.58 -23.10
CA PHE A 239 0.63 25.95 -23.29
C PHE A 239 1.76 26.98 -23.33
N ALA A 240 2.77 26.84 -22.48
CA ALA A 240 3.93 27.71 -22.53
C ALA A 240 4.65 27.63 -23.88
N GLU A 241 4.75 26.46 -24.52
CA GLU A 241 5.32 26.31 -25.86
C GLU A 241 4.50 27.03 -26.94
N ILE A 242 3.16 26.93 -26.89
CA ILE A 242 2.26 27.61 -27.82
C ILE A 242 2.42 29.15 -27.76
N TYR A 243 2.77 29.68 -26.59
CA TYR A 243 2.80 31.12 -26.32
C TYR A 243 4.22 31.70 -26.23
N ALA A 244 5.25 30.89 -26.02
CA ALA A 244 6.64 31.33 -25.83
C ALA A 244 7.12 32.21 -27.00
N GLU A 245 6.88 31.75 -28.23
CA GLU A 245 7.23 32.49 -29.45
C GLU A 245 6.47 33.81 -29.57
N LYS A 246 5.17 33.81 -29.20
CA LYS A 246 4.31 35.00 -29.29
C LYS A 246 4.67 36.08 -28.27
N PHE A 247 5.12 35.69 -27.09
CA PHE A 247 5.56 36.62 -26.05
C PHE A 247 7.06 36.95 -26.13
N GLY A 248 7.85 36.20 -26.89
CA GLY A 248 9.31 36.31 -26.88
C GLY A 248 9.89 35.94 -25.51
N VAL A 249 9.28 34.98 -24.80
CA VAL A 249 9.67 34.56 -23.45
C VAL A 249 10.00 33.08 -23.45
N GLN A 250 11.07 32.69 -22.74
CA GLN A 250 11.44 31.27 -22.59
C GLN A 250 10.31 30.46 -21.93
N VAL A 251 10.14 29.21 -22.38
CA VAL A 251 9.08 28.30 -21.94
C VAL A 251 9.04 28.18 -20.40
N GLU A 252 10.17 27.91 -19.74
CA GLU A 252 10.23 27.78 -18.28
C GLU A 252 9.77 29.05 -17.55
N LYS A 253 10.13 30.23 -18.05
CA LYS A 253 9.71 31.51 -17.44
C LYS A 253 8.22 31.75 -17.65
N LEU A 254 7.68 31.32 -18.79
CA LEU A 254 6.26 31.45 -19.08
C LEU A 254 5.44 30.47 -18.23
N MET A 255 5.90 29.24 -18.00
CA MET A 255 5.27 28.29 -17.07
C MET A 255 5.07 28.89 -15.67
N ARG A 256 6.09 29.58 -15.14
CA ARG A 256 5.97 30.29 -13.85
C ARG A 256 4.96 31.44 -13.86
N ASN A 257 4.73 32.07 -15.00
CA ASN A 257 3.69 33.10 -15.14
C ASN A 257 2.29 32.50 -15.31
N LEU A 258 2.19 31.24 -15.75
CA LEU A 258 0.92 30.56 -15.96
C LEU A 258 0.35 29.94 -14.67
N TRP A 259 1.03 30.05 -13.53
CA TRP A 259 0.57 29.49 -12.25
C TRP A 259 0.66 30.51 -11.12
N GLY A 260 -0.19 30.35 -10.09
CA GLY A 260 -0.23 31.21 -8.91
C GLY A 260 -0.88 32.57 -9.16
N ASP A 261 -0.54 33.54 -8.30
CA ASP A 261 -1.00 34.92 -8.37
C ASP A 261 -0.22 35.72 -9.43
N ARG A 262 -0.40 35.29 -10.68
CA ARG A 262 0.17 35.92 -11.86
C ARG A 262 -0.97 36.25 -12.81
N PHE A 263 -1.20 37.55 -12.99
CA PHE A 263 -2.29 38.08 -13.79
C PHE A 263 -1.73 38.79 -15.02
N PHE A 264 -2.43 38.70 -16.14
CA PHE A 264 -2.05 39.32 -17.40
C PHE A 264 -3.11 40.31 -17.86
N ASN A 265 -2.65 41.48 -18.29
CA ASN A 265 -3.51 42.49 -18.86
C ASN A 265 -3.38 42.48 -20.39
N MET A 266 -4.46 42.18 -21.11
CA MET A 266 -4.43 42.08 -22.57
C MET A 266 -4.20 43.44 -23.27
N LYS A 267 -4.62 44.55 -22.64
CA LYS A 267 -4.48 45.90 -23.18
C LYS A 267 -3.04 46.39 -23.07
N THR A 268 -2.44 46.23 -21.89
CA THR A 268 -1.06 46.71 -21.64
C THR A 268 0.01 45.67 -21.97
N LYS A 269 -0.38 44.40 -22.20
CA LYS A 269 0.51 43.24 -22.40
C LYS A 269 1.51 43.02 -21.27
N LYS A 270 1.15 43.38 -20.04
CA LYS A 270 2.00 43.26 -18.84
C LYS A 270 1.47 42.21 -17.88
N TRP A 271 2.41 41.57 -17.17
CA TRP A 271 2.16 40.65 -16.07
C TRP A 271 2.20 41.41 -14.73
N THR A 272 1.22 41.19 -13.86
CA THR A 272 1.14 41.72 -12.49
C THR A 272 0.98 40.57 -11.49
N SER A 273 1.31 40.83 -10.21
CA SER A 273 1.03 39.90 -9.10
C SER A 273 -0.30 40.20 -8.38
N THR A 274 -0.92 41.33 -8.71
CA THR A 274 -2.21 41.76 -8.16
C THR A 274 -3.29 41.70 -9.23
N GLN A 275 -4.49 41.31 -8.80
CA GLN A 275 -5.68 41.31 -9.65
C GLN A 275 -6.30 42.70 -9.67
N ASP A 276 -5.83 43.56 -10.58
CA ASP A 276 -6.34 44.93 -10.75
C ASP A 276 -7.09 45.10 -12.07
N GLY A 277 -8.32 45.64 -12.02
CA GLY A 277 -9.09 46.03 -13.20
C GLY A 277 -9.30 44.91 -14.22
N ASP A 278 -8.78 45.10 -15.44
CA ASP A 278 -8.93 44.16 -16.57
C ASP A 278 -7.94 42.96 -16.55
N CYS A 279 -7.13 42.83 -15.50
CA CYS A 279 -6.15 41.74 -15.37
C CYS A 279 -6.86 40.40 -15.08
N LYS A 280 -6.58 39.37 -15.88
CA LYS A 280 -7.04 37.99 -15.64
C LYS A 280 -5.89 37.08 -15.26
N ARG A 281 -6.15 36.06 -14.45
CA ARG A 281 -5.12 35.09 -14.05
C ARG A 281 -4.54 34.39 -15.27
N GLY A 282 -3.22 34.21 -15.30
CA GLY A 282 -2.49 33.62 -16.41
C GLY A 282 -3.00 32.24 -16.78
N PHE A 283 -3.18 31.35 -15.80
CA PHE A 283 -3.78 30.03 -16.00
C PHE A 283 -5.17 30.14 -16.64
N VAL A 284 -6.04 30.97 -16.07
CA VAL A 284 -7.41 31.12 -16.57
C VAL A 284 -7.42 31.65 -18.01
N GLN A 285 -6.68 32.72 -18.29
CA GLN A 285 -6.70 33.38 -19.59
C GLN A 285 -6.04 32.56 -20.72
N PHE A 286 -4.94 31.87 -20.42
CA PHE A 286 -4.12 31.21 -21.45
C PHE A 286 -4.29 29.70 -21.48
N VAL A 287 -4.81 29.07 -20.43
CA VAL A 287 -5.00 27.61 -20.37
C VAL A 287 -6.48 27.27 -20.39
N LEU A 288 -7.26 27.74 -19.41
CA LEU A 288 -8.67 27.37 -19.29
C LEU A 288 -9.54 28.03 -20.35
N ASP A 289 -9.45 29.34 -20.58
CA ASP A 289 -10.28 30.06 -21.56
C ASP A 289 -10.24 29.38 -22.96
N PRO A 290 -9.08 28.99 -23.53
CA PRO A 290 -9.05 28.19 -24.76
C PRO A 290 -9.77 26.85 -24.68
N ILE A 291 -9.62 26.09 -23.59
CA ILE A 291 -10.30 24.81 -23.38
C ILE A 291 -11.80 25.02 -23.30
N PHE A 292 -12.26 25.96 -22.47
CA PHE A 292 -13.67 26.33 -22.32
C PHE A 292 -14.28 26.76 -23.66
N LYS A 293 -13.54 27.51 -24.49
CA LYS A 293 -14.01 27.89 -25.83
C LYS A 293 -14.21 26.70 -26.75
N VAL A 294 -13.32 25.69 -26.71
CA VAL A 294 -13.51 24.45 -27.48
C VAL A 294 -14.75 23.70 -26.99
N PHE A 295 -14.92 23.56 -25.68
CA PHE A 295 -16.09 22.90 -25.10
C PHE A 295 -17.39 23.64 -25.45
N ASP A 296 -17.45 24.95 -25.25
CA ASP A 296 -18.62 25.77 -25.57
C ASP A 296 -18.95 25.73 -27.06
N ALA A 297 -17.97 25.92 -27.95
CA ALA A 297 -18.22 25.92 -29.40
C ALA A 297 -18.75 24.57 -29.90
N VAL A 298 -18.17 23.46 -29.43
CA VAL A 298 -18.54 22.11 -29.91
C VAL A 298 -19.83 21.61 -29.26
N MET A 299 -19.99 21.80 -27.94
CA MET A 299 -21.18 21.30 -27.22
C MET A 299 -22.43 22.10 -27.53
N ASN A 300 -22.31 23.40 -27.85
CA ASN A 300 -23.43 24.25 -28.28
C ASN A 300 -23.55 24.33 -29.82
N VAL A 301 -22.88 23.44 -30.57
CA VAL A 301 -23.00 23.27 -32.03
C VAL A 301 -22.77 24.58 -32.82
N LYS A 302 -21.83 25.42 -32.37
CA LYS A 302 -21.42 26.65 -33.04
C LYS A 302 -20.47 26.32 -34.20
N LYS A 303 -21.02 25.91 -35.34
CA LYS A 303 -20.25 25.36 -36.49
C LYS A 303 -19.13 26.29 -36.98
N ASP A 304 -19.43 27.57 -37.19
CA ASP A 304 -18.45 28.55 -37.68
C ASP A 304 -17.30 28.81 -36.67
N GLU A 305 -17.62 28.87 -35.38
CA GLU A 305 -16.61 29.03 -34.33
C GLU A 305 -15.75 27.78 -34.18
N THR A 306 -16.38 26.60 -34.27
CA THR A 306 -15.69 25.31 -34.22
C THR A 306 -14.69 25.17 -35.36
N ALA A 307 -15.09 25.50 -36.60
CA ALA A 307 -14.21 25.48 -37.75
C ALA A 307 -13.00 26.43 -37.58
N LYS A 308 -13.23 27.65 -37.09
CA LYS A 308 -12.16 28.61 -36.77
C LYS A 308 -11.22 28.10 -35.68
N LEU A 309 -11.74 27.40 -34.67
CA LEU A 309 -10.92 26.81 -33.60
C LEU A 309 -10.09 25.64 -34.11
N ILE A 310 -10.65 24.76 -34.94
CA ILE A 310 -9.91 23.64 -35.57
C ILE A 310 -8.71 24.18 -36.34
N GLU A 311 -8.91 25.21 -37.17
CA GLU A 311 -7.83 25.85 -37.94
C GLU A 311 -6.80 26.53 -37.02
N LYS A 312 -7.26 27.33 -36.06
CA LYS A 312 -6.37 28.10 -35.16
C LYS A 312 -5.54 27.22 -34.24
N LEU A 313 -6.07 26.07 -33.83
CA LEU A 313 -5.37 25.09 -32.98
C LEU A 313 -4.54 24.09 -33.80
N GLY A 314 -4.61 24.15 -35.14
CA GLY A 314 -3.85 23.27 -36.02
C GLY A 314 -4.33 21.80 -36.00
N ILE A 315 -5.59 21.57 -35.65
CA ILE A 315 -6.16 20.21 -35.52
C ILE A 315 -6.47 19.66 -36.90
N LYS A 316 -5.91 18.49 -37.24
CA LYS A 316 -6.16 17.80 -38.51
C LYS A 316 -7.18 16.68 -38.32
N LEU A 317 -8.40 16.89 -38.81
CA LEU A 317 -9.47 15.88 -38.81
C LEU A 317 -9.42 15.02 -40.08
N ALA A 318 -9.59 13.70 -39.91
CA ALA A 318 -9.83 12.76 -40.99
C ALA A 318 -11.21 12.99 -41.62
N SER A 319 -11.46 12.39 -42.79
CA SER A 319 -12.71 12.62 -43.54
C SER A 319 -13.95 12.22 -42.75
N ASP A 320 -13.90 11.09 -42.06
CA ASP A 320 -14.97 10.56 -41.19
C ASP A 320 -15.12 11.35 -39.89
N GLU A 321 -14.05 11.95 -39.38
CA GLU A 321 -14.08 12.78 -38.17
C GLU A 321 -14.74 14.14 -38.37
N LYS A 322 -14.83 14.63 -39.62
CA LYS A 322 -15.46 15.94 -39.94
C LYS A 322 -16.97 15.95 -39.79
N ASP A 323 -17.60 14.78 -39.89
CA ASP A 323 -19.05 14.61 -39.78
C ASP A 323 -19.50 14.37 -38.33
N LEU A 324 -18.55 14.26 -37.39
CA LEU A 324 -18.86 14.13 -35.97
C LEU A 324 -19.41 15.45 -35.41
N GLU A 325 -20.39 15.37 -34.51
CA GLU A 325 -20.94 16.52 -33.77
C GLU A 325 -20.97 16.24 -32.26
N GLY A 326 -21.00 17.29 -31.44
CA GLY A 326 -21.12 17.19 -29.98
C GLY A 326 -19.97 16.44 -29.31
N LYS A 327 -20.29 15.57 -28.33
CA LYS A 327 -19.31 14.89 -27.48
C LYS A 327 -18.27 14.06 -28.28
N PRO A 328 -18.64 13.29 -29.33
CA PRO A 328 -17.68 12.63 -30.21
C PRO A 328 -16.65 13.58 -30.85
N LEU A 329 -17.09 14.69 -31.45
CA LEU A 329 -16.20 15.67 -32.07
C LEU A 329 -15.26 16.31 -31.03
N MET A 330 -15.80 16.69 -29.88
CA MET A 330 -15.02 17.29 -28.79
C MET A 330 -13.92 16.33 -28.30
N LYS A 331 -14.22 15.04 -28.13
CA LYS A 331 -13.19 14.04 -27.77
C LYS A 331 -12.08 13.97 -28.82
N VAL A 332 -12.42 13.91 -30.11
CA VAL A 332 -11.43 13.85 -31.19
C VAL A 332 -10.56 15.11 -31.24
N MET A 333 -11.19 16.29 -31.18
CA MET A 333 -10.47 17.57 -31.16
C MET A 333 -9.50 17.65 -29.99
N MET A 334 -9.95 17.33 -28.78
CA MET A 334 -9.12 17.38 -27.57
C MET A 334 -7.98 16.36 -27.61
N ARG A 335 -8.23 15.13 -28.07
CA ARG A 335 -7.18 14.09 -28.22
C ARG A 335 -6.09 14.49 -29.20
N LYS A 336 -6.45 15.16 -30.30
CA LYS A 336 -5.47 15.61 -31.30
C LYS A 336 -4.74 16.87 -30.89
N TRP A 337 -5.39 17.75 -30.14
CA TRP A 337 -4.77 18.98 -29.66
C TRP A 337 -3.86 18.74 -28.44
N LEU A 338 -4.35 17.99 -27.45
CA LEU A 338 -3.70 17.76 -26.15
C LEU A 338 -3.71 16.25 -25.82
N PRO A 339 -2.99 15.41 -26.58
CA PRO A 339 -2.99 13.96 -26.37
C PRO A 339 -2.52 13.56 -24.98
N ALA A 340 -3.36 12.83 -24.22
CA ALA A 340 -3.05 12.48 -22.83
C ALA A 340 -1.79 11.63 -22.68
N GLY A 341 -1.62 10.64 -23.56
CA GLY A 341 -0.47 9.73 -23.52
C GLY A 341 0.86 10.48 -23.68
N ASP A 342 0.95 11.40 -24.64
CA ASP A 342 2.17 12.19 -24.87
C ASP A 342 2.50 13.08 -23.67
N THR A 343 1.51 13.83 -23.18
CA THR A 343 1.68 14.70 -22.02
C THR A 343 2.17 13.93 -20.80
N MET A 344 1.55 12.79 -20.49
CA MET A 344 1.93 12.01 -19.32
C MET A 344 3.31 11.35 -19.48
N LEU A 345 3.60 10.74 -20.63
CA LEU A 345 4.90 10.11 -20.89
C LEU A 345 6.04 11.15 -20.89
N GLN A 346 5.80 12.35 -21.44
CA GLN A 346 6.73 13.47 -21.34
C GLN A 346 6.98 13.85 -19.87
N MET A 347 5.92 14.06 -19.08
CA MET A 347 6.03 14.40 -17.65
C MET A 347 6.81 13.34 -16.87
N ILE A 348 6.53 12.05 -17.13
CA ILE A 348 7.21 10.90 -16.53
C ILE A 348 8.71 10.92 -16.86
N CYS A 349 9.07 11.03 -18.15
CA CYS A 349 10.48 11.01 -18.56
C CYS A 349 11.28 12.19 -17.99
N MET A 350 10.65 13.36 -17.90
CA MET A 350 11.31 14.59 -17.43
C MET A 350 11.46 14.70 -15.92
N HIS A 351 10.47 14.20 -15.14
CA HIS A 351 10.41 14.49 -13.70
C HIS A 351 10.60 13.29 -12.78
N LEU A 352 10.34 12.06 -13.27
CA LEU A 352 10.65 10.85 -12.50
C LEU A 352 12.12 10.47 -12.62
N PRO A 353 12.74 9.94 -11.55
CA PRO A 353 14.16 9.63 -11.54
C PRO A 353 14.46 8.34 -12.31
N SER A 354 15.65 8.30 -12.91
CA SER A 354 16.25 7.04 -13.36
C SER A 354 16.66 6.14 -12.18
N PRO A 355 16.78 4.81 -12.39
CA PRO A 355 17.37 3.89 -11.42
C PRO A 355 18.75 4.33 -10.91
N VAL A 356 19.59 4.87 -11.80
CA VAL A 356 20.95 5.35 -11.46
C VAL A 356 20.90 6.49 -10.45
N THR A 357 19.88 7.35 -10.55
CA THR A 357 19.69 8.44 -9.58
C THR A 357 19.03 7.92 -8.31
N ALA A 358 17.95 7.15 -8.47
CA ALA A 358 17.13 6.69 -7.35
C ALA A 358 17.91 5.79 -6.39
N GLN A 359 18.69 4.85 -6.92
CA GLN A 359 19.41 3.89 -6.09
C GLN A 359 20.49 4.53 -5.20
N LYS A 360 21.01 5.71 -5.57
CA LYS A 360 21.99 6.44 -4.73
C LYS A 360 21.43 6.73 -3.35
N TYR A 361 20.20 7.21 -3.30
CA TYR A 361 19.51 7.52 -2.05
C TYR A 361 18.67 6.35 -1.52
N ARG A 362 18.29 5.35 -2.33
CA ARG A 362 17.49 4.21 -1.84
C ARG A 362 18.33 3.09 -1.24
N MET A 363 19.60 2.94 -1.61
CA MET A 363 20.44 1.84 -1.13
C MET A 363 20.44 1.73 0.39
N GLU A 364 20.68 2.84 1.09
CA GLU A 364 20.73 2.92 2.55
C GLU A 364 19.45 2.45 3.23
N MET A 365 18.29 2.69 2.61
CA MET A 365 17.00 2.27 3.13
C MET A 365 16.72 0.78 2.86
N LEU A 366 17.20 0.30 1.71
CA LEU A 366 16.85 -1.00 1.17
C LEU A 366 17.80 -2.11 1.61
N TYR A 367 19.09 -1.86 1.80
CA TYR A 367 20.07 -2.90 2.10
C TYR A 367 20.34 -2.98 3.60
N GLU A 368 20.25 -4.17 4.18
CA GLU A 368 20.46 -4.38 5.62
C GLU A 368 21.94 -4.57 6.01
N GLY A 369 22.84 -4.67 5.03
CA GLY A 369 24.26 -4.90 5.25
C GLY A 369 25.09 -3.63 5.38
N PRO A 370 26.42 -3.77 5.55
CA PRO A 370 27.33 -2.64 5.60
C PRO A 370 27.23 -1.78 4.33
N HIS A 371 27.14 -0.45 4.50
CA HIS A 371 26.93 0.49 3.38
C HIS A 371 28.17 0.72 2.50
N ASP A 372 29.27 0.07 2.83
CA ASP A 372 30.58 0.12 2.17
C ASP A 372 31.01 -1.23 1.58
N ASP A 373 30.18 -2.28 1.68
CA ASP A 373 30.46 -3.56 1.04
C ASP A 373 30.22 -3.55 -0.48
N GLU A 374 30.67 -4.61 -1.15
CA GLU A 374 30.58 -4.73 -2.62
C GLU A 374 29.14 -4.67 -3.13
N ALA A 375 28.19 -5.28 -2.41
CA ALA A 375 26.77 -5.27 -2.77
C ALA A 375 26.14 -3.89 -2.59
N ALA A 376 26.40 -3.22 -1.48
CA ALA A 376 25.92 -1.87 -1.19
C ALA A 376 26.44 -0.87 -2.22
N ILE A 377 27.73 -0.91 -2.54
CA ILE A 377 28.33 -0.03 -3.55
C ILE A 377 27.72 -0.30 -4.94
N ALA A 378 27.56 -1.58 -5.31
CA ALA A 378 26.97 -1.96 -6.59
C ALA A 378 25.49 -1.56 -6.70
N ILE A 379 24.70 -1.72 -5.63
CA ILE A 379 23.31 -1.24 -5.55
C ILE A 379 23.31 0.29 -5.68
N ARG A 380 24.09 1.01 -4.88
CA ARG A 380 24.13 2.48 -4.90
C ARG A 380 24.43 3.04 -6.28
N ASN A 381 25.33 2.38 -7.01
CA ASN A 381 25.78 2.80 -8.35
C ASN A 381 24.92 2.24 -9.50
N CYS A 382 23.94 1.38 -9.19
CA CYS A 382 23.18 0.63 -10.21
C CYS A 382 24.14 -0.08 -11.18
N ASP A 383 25.13 -0.78 -10.64
CA ASP A 383 26.23 -1.34 -11.42
C ASP A 383 25.86 -2.73 -11.98
N PRO A 384 25.74 -2.89 -13.30
CA PRO A 384 25.43 -4.18 -13.92
C PRO A 384 26.59 -5.18 -13.88
N ASN A 385 27.81 -4.72 -13.59
CA ASN A 385 29.01 -5.57 -13.51
C ASN A 385 29.34 -5.98 -12.07
N GLY A 386 28.69 -5.37 -11.08
CA GLY A 386 28.78 -5.76 -9.69
C GLY A 386 28.05 -7.09 -9.39
N PRO A 387 28.06 -7.53 -8.13
CA PRO A 387 27.31 -8.71 -7.72
C PRO A 387 25.81 -8.51 -8.00
N LEU A 388 25.13 -9.61 -8.34
CA LEU A 388 23.67 -9.61 -8.46
C LEU A 388 23.07 -9.28 -7.09
N MET A 389 22.20 -8.28 -7.05
CA MET A 389 21.28 -8.04 -5.93
C MET A 389 19.91 -7.79 -6.53
N MET A 390 18.99 -8.76 -6.40
CA MET A 390 17.62 -8.65 -6.85
C MET A 390 16.67 -8.83 -5.68
N TYR A 391 15.65 -7.97 -5.59
CA TYR A 391 14.57 -8.12 -4.64
C TYR A 391 13.36 -8.74 -5.32
N VAL A 392 12.82 -9.83 -4.76
CA VAL A 392 11.53 -10.39 -5.14
C VAL A 392 10.46 -9.75 -4.27
N SER A 393 9.55 -9.00 -4.88
CA SER A 393 8.48 -8.31 -4.15
C SER A 393 7.23 -9.17 -3.98
N LYS A 394 6.88 -9.99 -4.98
CA LYS A 394 5.71 -10.87 -4.92
C LYS A 394 5.83 -12.07 -5.85
N MET A 395 4.97 -13.05 -5.60
CA MET A 395 4.75 -14.20 -6.48
C MET A 395 3.54 -13.95 -7.37
N VAL A 396 3.72 -14.05 -8.68
CA VAL A 396 2.66 -13.87 -9.67
C VAL A 396 2.24 -15.24 -10.20
N PRO A 397 0.97 -15.63 -10.09
CA PRO A 397 0.48 -16.88 -10.67
C PRO A 397 0.78 -16.96 -12.18
N THR A 398 1.14 -18.16 -12.65
CA THR A 398 1.37 -18.39 -14.09
C THR A 398 0.17 -19.12 -14.73
N SER A 399 0.17 -19.22 -16.06
CA SER A 399 -0.78 -20.08 -16.79
C SER A 399 -0.59 -21.57 -16.45
N ASP A 400 0.62 -21.96 -16.04
CA ASP A 400 0.92 -23.32 -15.61
C ASP A 400 0.47 -23.51 -14.16
N LYS A 401 -0.55 -24.35 -13.96
CA LYS A 401 -1.15 -24.58 -12.64
C LYS A 401 -0.10 -24.98 -11.60
N GLY A 402 -0.07 -24.25 -10.49
CA GLY A 402 0.81 -24.50 -9.35
C GLY A 402 2.21 -23.91 -9.46
N ARG A 403 2.51 -23.15 -10.52
CA ARG A 403 3.75 -22.39 -10.67
C ARG A 403 3.52 -20.90 -10.49
N PHE A 404 4.53 -20.23 -9.96
CA PHE A 404 4.56 -18.78 -9.82
C PHE A 404 5.82 -18.18 -10.44
N TYR A 405 5.68 -17.00 -11.02
CA TYR A 405 6.80 -16.13 -11.35
C TYR A 405 7.19 -15.34 -10.11
N ALA A 406 8.47 -15.37 -9.75
CA ALA A 406 9.01 -14.43 -8.77
C ALA A 406 9.19 -13.07 -9.46
N PHE A 407 8.35 -12.12 -9.12
CA PHE A 407 8.36 -10.78 -9.67
C PHE A 407 9.17 -9.85 -8.78
N GLY A 408 10.05 -9.06 -9.38
CA GLY A 408 11.00 -8.27 -8.62
C GLY A 408 11.81 -7.29 -9.44
N ARG A 409 12.86 -6.75 -8.84
CA ARG A 409 13.77 -5.81 -9.49
C ARG A 409 15.22 -6.16 -9.22
N VAL A 410 16.03 -6.05 -10.27
CA VAL A 410 17.49 -6.14 -10.20
C VAL A 410 18.04 -4.77 -9.80
N PHE A 411 18.65 -4.68 -8.62
CA PHE A 411 19.26 -3.44 -8.11
C PHE A 411 20.75 -3.35 -8.48
N SER A 412 21.47 -4.47 -8.53
CA SER A 412 22.84 -4.53 -9.05
C SER A 412 23.10 -5.86 -9.77
N GLY A 413 24.17 -5.90 -10.56
CA GLY A 413 24.53 -7.03 -11.40
C GLY A 413 23.55 -7.27 -12.55
N LYS A 414 23.57 -8.49 -13.09
CA LYS A 414 22.58 -8.99 -14.04
C LYS A 414 22.02 -10.32 -13.55
N VAL A 415 20.75 -10.57 -13.78
CA VAL A 415 20.17 -11.91 -13.62
C VAL A 415 20.02 -12.54 -14.99
N ALA A 416 20.45 -13.78 -15.15
CA ALA A 416 20.39 -14.48 -16.43
C ALA A 416 19.81 -15.88 -16.28
N THR A 417 19.20 -16.36 -17.36
CA THR A 417 18.78 -17.75 -17.49
C THR A 417 19.98 -18.68 -17.29
N GLY A 418 19.84 -19.69 -16.42
CA GLY A 418 20.92 -20.64 -16.11
C GLY A 418 21.96 -20.13 -15.09
N MET A 419 21.82 -18.91 -14.56
CA MET A 419 22.73 -18.37 -13.55
C MET A 419 22.56 -19.08 -12.21
N LYS A 420 23.66 -19.44 -11.55
CA LYS A 420 23.65 -19.88 -10.15
C LYS A 420 23.59 -18.68 -9.22
N ALA A 421 22.63 -18.67 -8.30
CA ALA A 421 22.43 -17.60 -7.34
C ALA A 421 22.05 -18.16 -5.96
N ARG A 422 22.25 -17.33 -4.95
CA ARG A 422 21.81 -17.51 -3.57
C ARG A 422 20.41 -16.91 -3.47
N ILE A 423 19.44 -17.72 -3.12
CA ILE A 423 18.06 -17.31 -2.85
C ILE A 423 17.94 -17.24 -1.34
N GLN A 424 17.88 -16.03 -0.81
CA GLN A 424 17.79 -15.72 0.61
C GLN A 424 16.34 -15.36 0.93
N GLY A 425 15.71 -16.16 1.78
CA GLY A 425 14.39 -15.85 2.28
C GLY A 425 14.41 -14.72 3.32
N PRO A 426 13.22 -14.24 3.73
CA PRO A 426 13.08 -13.05 4.58
C PRO A 426 13.69 -13.23 5.97
N ASN A 427 13.88 -14.46 6.44
CA ASN A 427 14.46 -14.76 7.75
C ASN A 427 15.95 -15.13 7.68
N TYR A 428 16.56 -15.06 6.49
CA TYR A 428 17.98 -15.31 6.33
C TYR A 428 18.80 -14.36 7.20
N VAL A 429 19.76 -14.92 7.94
CA VAL A 429 20.75 -14.16 8.71
C VAL A 429 22.14 -14.45 8.14
N PRO A 430 22.93 -13.42 7.81
CA PRO A 430 24.30 -13.56 7.32
C PRO A 430 25.14 -14.52 8.18
N GLY A 431 25.90 -15.39 7.51
CA GLY A 431 26.71 -16.43 8.15
C GLY A 431 25.96 -17.71 8.54
N LYS A 432 24.63 -17.70 8.57
CA LYS A 432 23.82 -18.92 8.78
C LYS A 432 23.42 -19.58 7.45
N LYS A 433 22.90 -20.82 7.54
CA LYS A 433 22.32 -21.56 6.40
C LYS A 433 20.78 -21.61 6.43
N GLU A 434 20.17 -21.14 7.52
CA GLU A 434 18.71 -21.07 7.66
C GLU A 434 18.14 -20.12 6.61
N ASP A 435 17.08 -20.54 5.92
CA ASP A 435 16.40 -19.77 4.87
C ASP A 435 17.30 -19.34 3.69
N LEU A 436 18.38 -20.09 3.42
CA LEU A 436 19.30 -19.88 2.30
C LEU A 436 19.29 -21.08 1.34
N TYR A 437 19.12 -20.81 0.05
CA TYR A 437 19.13 -21.83 -1.01
C TYR A 437 20.05 -21.43 -2.16
N GLU A 438 21.08 -22.22 -2.44
CA GLU A 438 21.96 -22.01 -3.60
C GLU A 438 21.46 -22.82 -4.80
N LYS A 439 20.88 -22.14 -5.79
CA LYS A 439 20.14 -22.76 -6.89
C LYS A 439 20.37 -22.04 -8.21
N THR A 440 19.97 -22.68 -9.31
CA THR A 440 20.06 -22.11 -10.65
C THR A 440 18.73 -21.46 -11.02
N ILE A 441 18.79 -20.22 -11.52
CA ILE A 441 17.64 -19.52 -12.08
C ILE A 441 17.22 -20.22 -13.37
N GLN A 442 15.99 -20.72 -13.44
CA GLN A 442 15.58 -21.56 -14.57
C GLN A 442 15.37 -20.74 -15.83
N ARG A 443 14.64 -19.63 -15.74
CA ARG A 443 14.40 -18.68 -16.83
C ARG A 443 14.17 -17.28 -16.30
N THR A 444 14.60 -16.30 -17.08
CA THR A 444 14.30 -14.87 -16.94
C THR A 444 13.21 -14.49 -17.94
N ILE A 445 12.23 -13.70 -17.50
CA ILE A 445 11.10 -13.27 -18.32
C ILE A 445 10.83 -11.77 -18.16
N LEU A 446 10.36 -11.17 -19.25
CA LEU A 446 9.79 -9.83 -19.30
C LEU A 446 8.27 -9.91 -19.12
N MET A 447 7.73 -9.08 -18.23
CA MET A 447 6.29 -9.02 -17.94
C MET A 447 5.64 -7.94 -18.82
N MET A 448 4.71 -8.33 -19.70
CA MET A 448 4.00 -7.44 -20.62
C MET A 448 2.49 -7.47 -20.34
N GLY A 449 2.12 -7.34 -19.06
CA GLY A 449 0.75 -7.46 -18.58
C GLY A 449 0.20 -8.87 -18.74
N ARG A 450 -0.55 -9.12 -19.81
CA ARG A 450 -1.27 -10.40 -20.05
C ARG A 450 -0.40 -11.52 -20.61
N TYR A 451 0.77 -11.18 -21.16
CA TYR A 451 1.71 -12.15 -21.69
C TYR A 451 3.10 -11.90 -21.10
N VAL A 452 3.93 -12.94 -21.16
CA VAL A 452 5.32 -12.91 -20.71
C VAL A 452 6.21 -13.35 -21.84
N GLU A 453 7.37 -12.71 -21.97
CA GLU A 453 8.34 -13.02 -23.01
C GLU A 453 9.63 -13.52 -22.36
N PRO A 454 10.21 -14.65 -22.81
CA PRO A 454 11.51 -15.08 -22.34
C PRO A 454 12.59 -14.10 -22.80
N ILE A 455 13.55 -13.82 -21.92
CA ILE A 455 14.68 -12.94 -22.19
C ILE A 455 15.94 -13.56 -21.60
N GLU A 456 17.10 -13.45 -22.25
CA GLU A 456 18.31 -14.17 -21.83
C GLU A 456 18.85 -13.69 -20.48
N ASP A 457 18.91 -12.36 -20.31
CA ASP A 457 19.35 -11.71 -19.09
C ASP A 457 18.67 -10.35 -18.90
N ILE A 458 18.69 -9.85 -17.66
CA ILE A 458 18.12 -8.57 -17.26
C ILE A 458 19.14 -7.83 -16.39
N PRO A 459 19.65 -6.66 -16.82
CA PRO A 459 20.63 -5.89 -16.05
C PRO A 459 19.98 -5.05 -14.95
N SER A 460 20.81 -4.62 -13.99
CA SER A 460 20.43 -3.72 -12.89
C SER A 460 19.68 -2.47 -13.36
N GLY A 461 18.68 -2.08 -12.58
CA GLY A 461 17.77 -0.96 -12.86
C GLY A 461 16.45 -1.39 -13.47
N ASN A 462 16.29 -2.66 -13.84
CA ASN A 462 15.11 -3.19 -14.50
C ASN A 462 14.28 -4.11 -13.59
N ILE A 463 12.99 -4.18 -13.93
CA ILE A 463 12.05 -5.14 -13.35
C ILE A 463 12.21 -6.49 -14.08
N ALA A 464 12.11 -7.59 -13.33
CA ALA A 464 12.30 -8.94 -13.83
C ALA A 464 11.25 -9.89 -13.27
N GLY A 465 10.83 -10.87 -14.08
CA GLY A 465 10.18 -12.09 -13.62
C GLY A 465 11.15 -13.27 -13.70
N LEU A 466 11.14 -14.14 -12.69
CA LEU A 466 11.96 -15.36 -12.67
C LEU A 466 11.10 -16.61 -12.52
N VAL A 467 11.48 -17.66 -13.24
CA VAL A 467 10.86 -18.99 -13.16
C VAL A 467 11.63 -19.90 -12.20
N GLY A 468 10.91 -20.65 -11.38
CA GLY A 468 11.46 -21.72 -10.52
C GLY A 468 11.97 -21.27 -9.15
N VAL A 469 11.86 -19.99 -8.82
CA VAL A 469 12.21 -19.43 -7.51
C VAL A 469 11.11 -19.69 -6.46
N ASP A 470 9.87 -19.86 -6.91
CA ASP A 470 8.65 -20.11 -6.11
C ASP A 470 8.69 -21.38 -5.26
N GLN A 471 9.61 -22.30 -5.58
CA GLN A 471 9.90 -23.50 -4.78
C GLN A 471 10.64 -23.18 -3.47
N TYR A 472 11.37 -22.06 -3.43
CA TYR A 472 12.27 -21.71 -2.34
C TYR A 472 11.79 -20.50 -1.54
N LEU A 473 11.09 -19.57 -2.20
CA LEU A 473 10.48 -18.41 -1.57
C LEU A 473 8.96 -18.54 -1.51
N ILE A 474 8.37 -18.13 -0.38
CA ILE A 474 6.92 -18.11 -0.20
C ILE A 474 6.33 -16.77 -0.69
N LYS A 475 6.91 -15.64 -0.26
CA LYS A 475 6.40 -14.28 -0.57
C LYS A 475 7.46 -13.44 -1.29
N GLY A 476 8.37 -12.87 -0.51
CA GLY A 476 9.51 -12.08 -1.01
C GLY A 476 10.84 -12.66 -0.53
N GLY A 477 11.92 -12.08 -1.02
CA GLY A 477 13.28 -12.48 -0.66
C GLY A 477 14.33 -11.76 -1.50
N THR A 478 15.59 -12.03 -1.20
CA THR A 478 16.75 -11.47 -1.88
C THR A 478 17.43 -12.54 -2.71
N ILE A 479 17.75 -12.24 -3.97
CA ILE A 479 18.51 -13.12 -4.85
C ILE A 479 19.85 -12.45 -5.13
N THR A 480 20.94 -13.17 -4.89
CA THR A 480 22.27 -12.58 -4.97
C THR A 480 23.35 -13.56 -5.41
N THR A 481 24.44 -13.06 -5.99
CA THR A 481 25.69 -13.82 -6.20
C THR A 481 26.77 -13.49 -5.17
N PHE A 482 26.55 -12.48 -4.32
CA PHE A 482 27.50 -12.07 -3.29
C PHE A 482 27.39 -12.98 -2.07
N LYS A 483 28.52 -13.57 -1.66
CA LYS A 483 28.56 -14.61 -0.63
C LYS A 483 28.17 -14.08 0.75
N ASP A 484 28.65 -12.89 1.07
CA ASP A 484 28.45 -12.21 2.36
C ASP A 484 27.29 -11.21 2.32
N ALA A 485 26.43 -11.31 1.30
CA ALA A 485 25.27 -10.46 1.11
C ALA A 485 24.31 -10.54 2.28
N HIS A 486 23.85 -9.37 2.71
CA HIS A 486 22.70 -9.24 3.59
C HIS A 486 21.42 -9.17 2.76
N ASN A 487 20.28 -9.33 3.42
CA ASN A 487 19.00 -9.19 2.77
C ASN A 487 18.76 -7.73 2.37
N LEU A 488 18.02 -7.57 1.27
CA LEU A 488 17.24 -6.36 1.05
C LEU A 488 16.06 -6.40 2.03
N ARG A 489 15.86 -5.29 2.74
CA ARG A 489 14.91 -5.12 3.83
C ARG A 489 13.54 -5.62 3.46
N VAL A 490 12.96 -6.49 4.28
CA VAL A 490 11.63 -7.05 4.02
C VAL A 490 10.54 -5.99 4.23
N MET A 491 9.47 -6.04 3.44
CA MET A 491 8.31 -5.17 3.60
C MET A 491 7.58 -5.46 4.92
N LYS A 492 7.16 -4.39 5.62
CA LYS A 492 6.16 -4.48 6.69
C LYS A 492 4.79 -4.13 6.12
N PHE A 493 3.80 -4.97 6.37
CA PHE A 493 2.42 -4.70 5.94
C PHE A 493 1.72 -3.84 6.99
N SER A 494 1.06 -2.77 6.55
CA SER A 494 0.42 -1.78 7.43
C SER A 494 -1.00 -2.16 7.86
N VAL A 495 -1.55 -3.28 7.37
CA VAL A 495 -2.95 -3.64 7.61
C VAL A 495 -3.04 -5.01 8.26
N SER A 496 -3.86 -5.09 9.31
CA SER A 496 -4.11 -6.29 10.08
C SER A 496 -5.28 -7.07 9.51
N PRO A 497 -5.18 -8.41 9.35
CA PRO A 497 -6.32 -9.22 8.97
C PRO A 497 -7.29 -9.32 10.15
N VAL A 498 -8.42 -8.62 10.05
CA VAL A 498 -9.42 -8.54 11.12
C VAL A 498 -10.63 -9.45 10.88
N VAL A 499 -10.88 -9.87 9.64
CA VAL A 499 -11.99 -10.76 9.28
C VAL A 499 -11.47 -12.16 8.97
N ARG A 500 -12.20 -13.20 9.39
CA ARG A 500 -11.87 -14.62 9.18
C ARG A 500 -13.04 -15.40 8.60
N VAL A 501 -12.75 -16.39 7.77
CA VAL A 501 -13.73 -17.37 7.24
C VAL A 501 -13.12 -18.76 7.35
N ALA A 502 -13.86 -19.72 7.91
CA ALA A 502 -13.49 -21.13 7.88
C ALA A 502 -13.89 -21.74 6.53
N VAL A 503 -13.02 -22.58 5.97
CA VAL A 503 -13.21 -23.25 4.69
C VAL A 503 -13.01 -24.76 4.82
N GLU A 504 -13.88 -25.51 4.16
CA GLU A 504 -13.83 -26.96 4.10
C GLU A 504 -14.09 -27.44 2.67
N PRO A 505 -13.53 -28.58 2.23
CA PRO A 505 -13.85 -29.10 0.92
C PRO A 505 -15.28 -29.69 0.94
N LYS A 506 -16.07 -29.51 -0.12
CA LYS A 506 -17.40 -30.16 -0.20
C LYS A 506 -17.28 -31.68 -0.17
N ASN A 507 -16.23 -32.22 -0.78
CA ASN A 507 -15.90 -33.64 -0.76
C ASN A 507 -14.68 -33.87 0.13
N ALA A 508 -14.80 -34.75 1.13
CA ALA A 508 -13.70 -35.03 2.07
C ALA A 508 -12.40 -35.49 1.39
N GLY A 509 -12.50 -36.21 0.26
CA GLY A 509 -11.33 -36.67 -0.50
C GLY A 509 -10.52 -35.54 -1.16
N ASP A 510 -11.06 -34.33 -1.27
CA ASP A 510 -10.38 -33.17 -1.84
C ASP A 510 -9.57 -32.37 -0.79
N LEU A 511 -9.55 -32.79 0.49
CA LEU A 511 -8.80 -32.12 1.55
C LEU A 511 -7.32 -31.84 1.20
N PRO A 512 -6.56 -32.78 0.58
CA PRO A 512 -5.18 -32.48 0.17
C PRO A 512 -5.07 -31.34 -0.84
N LYS A 513 -6.06 -31.19 -1.75
CA LYS A 513 -6.10 -30.09 -2.72
C LYS A 513 -6.44 -28.77 -2.04
N LEU A 514 -7.31 -28.77 -1.03
CA LEU A 514 -7.61 -27.58 -0.24
C LEU A 514 -6.36 -27.08 0.49
N VAL A 515 -5.65 -27.96 1.20
CA VAL A 515 -4.44 -27.59 1.95
C VAL A 515 -3.36 -27.06 1.01
N GLU A 516 -3.17 -27.68 -0.15
CA GLU A 516 -2.24 -27.20 -1.18
C GLU A 516 -2.71 -25.86 -1.79
N GLY A 517 -4.00 -25.69 -2.02
CA GLY A 517 -4.60 -24.44 -2.50
C GLY A 517 -4.43 -23.29 -1.51
N LEU A 518 -4.60 -23.54 -0.21
CA LEU A 518 -4.38 -22.55 0.84
C LEU A 518 -2.91 -22.10 0.90
N LYS A 519 -1.96 -23.03 0.75
CA LYS A 519 -0.54 -22.68 0.65
C LYS A 519 -0.26 -21.79 -0.55
N ARG A 520 -0.91 -22.06 -1.69
CA ARG A 520 -0.79 -21.25 -2.92
C ARG A 520 -1.41 -19.87 -2.77
N LEU A 521 -2.58 -19.78 -2.13
CA LEU A 521 -3.24 -18.52 -1.81
C LEU A 521 -2.34 -17.66 -0.91
N ALA A 522 -1.79 -18.24 0.17
CA ALA A 522 -0.85 -17.56 1.06
C ALA A 522 0.47 -17.13 0.39
N LYS A 523 0.85 -17.77 -0.72
CA LYS A 523 1.99 -17.34 -1.57
C LYS A 523 1.61 -16.19 -2.51
N SER A 524 0.41 -16.22 -3.09
CA SER A 524 -0.04 -15.24 -4.08
C SER A 524 -0.46 -13.92 -3.45
N ASP A 525 -1.06 -13.96 -2.26
CA ASP A 525 -1.48 -12.77 -1.52
C ASP A 525 -0.61 -12.57 -0.27
N PRO A 526 0.23 -11.52 -0.25
CA PRO A 526 1.10 -11.29 0.91
C PRO A 526 0.35 -10.96 2.19
N MET A 527 -0.89 -10.49 2.12
CA MET A 527 -1.67 -10.05 3.27
C MET A 527 -2.52 -11.17 3.87
N VAL A 528 -2.97 -12.12 3.06
CA VAL A 528 -3.80 -13.22 3.54
C VAL A 528 -3.04 -14.10 4.54
N GLN A 529 -3.74 -14.51 5.59
CA GLN A 529 -3.26 -15.52 6.53
C GLN A 529 -4.11 -16.78 6.39
N CYS A 530 -3.46 -17.91 6.15
CA CYS A 530 -4.09 -19.22 6.16
C CYS A 530 -3.67 -19.93 7.45
N ILE A 531 -4.64 -20.16 8.34
CA ILE A 531 -4.42 -20.74 9.66
C ILE A 531 -4.99 -22.16 9.64
N PHE A 532 -4.20 -23.11 10.16
CA PHE A 532 -4.59 -24.50 10.31
C PHE A 532 -4.81 -24.75 11.80
N GLU A 533 -6.05 -24.92 12.22
CA GLU A 533 -6.37 -25.16 13.63
C GLU A 533 -6.27 -26.64 14.00
N GLU A 534 -6.03 -26.92 15.28
CA GLU A 534 -5.97 -28.30 15.81
C GLU A 534 -7.32 -29.02 15.73
N SER A 535 -8.43 -28.27 15.67
CA SER A 535 -9.78 -28.78 15.41
C SER A 535 -9.92 -29.44 14.04
N GLY A 536 -8.98 -29.19 13.12
CA GLY A 536 -9.05 -29.59 11.71
C GLY A 536 -9.67 -28.51 10.82
N GLU A 537 -10.16 -27.40 11.39
CA GLU A 537 -10.66 -26.27 10.60
C GLU A 537 -9.52 -25.55 9.87
N HIS A 538 -9.82 -25.06 8.67
CA HIS A 538 -8.91 -24.25 7.88
C HIS A 538 -9.47 -22.85 7.75
N ILE A 539 -8.75 -21.86 8.25
CA ILE A 539 -9.24 -20.49 8.34
C ILE A 539 -8.44 -19.60 7.39
N ILE A 540 -9.15 -18.74 6.67
CA ILE A 540 -8.59 -17.67 5.86
C ILE A 540 -8.91 -16.36 6.56
N ALA A 541 -7.89 -15.56 6.85
CA ALA A 541 -8.03 -14.23 7.42
C ALA A 541 -7.51 -13.16 6.47
N GLY A 542 -8.23 -12.04 6.40
CA GLY A 542 -7.94 -10.96 5.46
C GLY A 542 -8.31 -9.57 6.00
N ALA A 543 -7.90 -8.53 5.24
CA ALA A 543 -8.16 -7.11 5.52
C ALA A 543 -9.61 -6.78 5.85
N GLY A 544 -10.53 -7.32 5.05
CA GLY A 544 -11.93 -6.94 5.04
C GLY A 544 -12.76 -7.93 4.23
N GLU A 545 -14.07 -7.65 4.12
CA GLU A 545 -15.04 -8.51 3.44
C GLU A 545 -14.69 -8.70 1.96
N LEU A 546 -14.34 -7.61 1.27
CA LEU A 546 -13.95 -7.63 -0.14
C LEU A 546 -12.70 -8.48 -0.39
N HIS A 547 -11.64 -8.25 0.40
CA HIS A 547 -10.42 -9.03 0.30
C HIS A 547 -10.67 -10.53 0.48
N LEU A 548 -11.46 -10.91 1.48
CA LEU A 548 -11.79 -12.30 1.74
C LEU A 548 -12.63 -12.91 0.63
N GLU A 549 -13.61 -12.18 0.11
CA GLU A 549 -14.44 -12.65 -1.00
C GLU A 549 -13.58 -13.04 -2.22
N ILE A 550 -12.60 -12.20 -2.56
CA ILE A 550 -11.64 -12.46 -3.64
C ILE A 550 -10.73 -13.64 -3.30
N CYS A 551 -10.18 -13.70 -2.08
CA CYS A 551 -9.34 -14.81 -1.65
C CYS A 551 -10.08 -16.16 -1.71
N LEU A 552 -11.35 -16.19 -1.31
CA LEU A 552 -12.20 -17.37 -1.35
C LEU A 552 -12.48 -17.81 -2.79
N LYS A 553 -12.75 -16.85 -3.67
CA LYS A 553 -12.94 -17.12 -5.10
C LYS A 553 -11.66 -17.66 -5.75
N ASP A 554 -10.51 -17.02 -5.49
CA ASP A 554 -9.20 -17.46 -6.00
C ASP A 554 -8.85 -18.86 -5.46
N LEU A 555 -9.24 -19.17 -4.22
CA LEU A 555 -9.08 -20.51 -3.67
C LEU A 555 -9.91 -21.54 -4.42
N GLU A 556 -11.21 -21.27 -4.61
CA GLU A 556 -12.15 -22.20 -5.26
C GLU A 556 -11.84 -22.38 -6.76
N GLU A 557 -11.51 -21.31 -7.48
CA GLU A 557 -11.35 -21.29 -8.94
C GLU A 557 -9.90 -21.55 -9.39
N ASP A 558 -8.91 -20.91 -8.77
CA ASP A 558 -7.53 -20.85 -9.30
C ASP A 558 -6.51 -21.70 -8.51
N HIS A 559 -6.64 -21.79 -7.19
CA HIS A 559 -5.61 -22.39 -6.34
C HIS A 559 -5.91 -23.83 -5.94
N ALA A 560 -7.05 -24.07 -5.30
CA ALA A 560 -7.51 -25.42 -4.93
C ALA A 560 -8.28 -26.09 -6.07
N CYS A 561 -8.97 -25.31 -6.91
CA CYS A 561 -9.80 -25.79 -8.03
C CYS A 561 -10.82 -26.87 -7.61
N ILE A 562 -11.44 -26.70 -6.43
CA ILE A 562 -12.44 -27.61 -5.88
C ILE A 562 -13.59 -26.83 -5.29
N PRO A 563 -14.81 -27.39 -5.28
CA PRO A 563 -15.92 -26.78 -4.57
C PRO A 563 -15.66 -26.71 -3.06
N ILE A 564 -15.76 -25.52 -2.48
CA ILE A 564 -15.56 -25.30 -1.03
C ILE A 564 -16.86 -24.96 -0.31
N LYS A 565 -16.96 -25.35 0.96
CA LYS A 565 -17.92 -24.81 1.93
C LYS A 565 -17.21 -23.69 2.67
N LYS A 566 -17.91 -22.58 2.88
CA LYS A 566 -17.43 -21.41 3.60
C LYS A 566 -18.36 -21.12 4.77
N SER A 567 -17.80 -20.80 5.93
CA SER A 567 -18.57 -20.25 7.04
C SER A 567 -18.98 -18.81 6.75
N ASP A 568 -19.86 -18.27 7.60
CA ASP A 568 -20.04 -16.82 7.66
C ASP A 568 -18.74 -16.14 8.13
N PRO A 569 -18.47 -14.91 7.67
CA PRO A 569 -17.31 -14.15 8.12
C PRO A 569 -17.44 -13.78 9.59
N VAL A 570 -16.36 -13.99 10.34
CA VAL A 570 -16.28 -13.65 11.77
C VAL A 570 -15.16 -12.66 12.02
N VAL A 571 -15.33 -11.85 13.05
CA VAL A 571 -14.33 -10.85 13.46
C VAL A 571 -13.34 -11.46 14.44
N SER A 572 -12.07 -11.11 14.29
CA SER A 572 -11.02 -11.42 15.25
C SER A 572 -11.08 -10.42 16.40
N TYR A 573 -11.42 -10.90 17.59
CA TYR A 573 -11.35 -10.08 18.80
C TYR A 573 -9.94 -10.15 19.39
N ARG A 574 -9.67 -9.30 20.39
CA ARG A 574 -8.53 -9.45 21.28
C ARG A 574 -9.00 -9.49 22.72
N GLU A 575 -8.27 -10.21 23.56
CA GLU A 575 -8.51 -10.20 25.00
C GLU A 575 -7.62 -9.17 25.67
N THR A 576 -8.14 -8.48 26.68
CA THR A 576 -7.37 -7.47 27.43
C THR A 576 -7.82 -7.42 28.89
N VAL A 577 -7.20 -6.55 29.67
CA VAL A 577 -7.54 -6.25 31.06
C VAL A 577 -7.68 -4.73 31.21
N THR A 578 -8.55 -4.25 32.10
CA THR A 578 -8.72 -2.80 32.33
C THR A 578 -8.19 -2.33 33.67
N GLU A 579 -7.86 -3.23 34.58
CA GLU A 579 -7.35 -2.91 35.91
C GLU A 579 -6.13 -3.78 36.25
N GLU A 580 -5.38 -3.42 37.30
CA GLU A 580 -4.41 -4.35 37.88
C GLU A 580 -5.10 -5.51 38.58
N SER A 581 -4.50 -6.71 38.54
CA SER A 581 -4.93 -7.85 39.36
C SER A 581 -5.14 -7.42 40.82
N ASP A 582 -6.36 -7.62 41.32
CA ASP A 582 -6.77 -7.27 42.69
C ASP A 582 -6.01 -8.05 43.78
N GLN A 583 -5.37 -9.17 43.40
CA GLN A 583 -4.55 -10.00 44.27
C GLN A 583 -3.30 -10.53 43.56
N LEU A 584 -2.30 -10.90 44.35
CA LEU A 584 -1.12 -11.59 43.85
C LEU A 584 -1.48 -13.05 43.54
N CYS A 585 -1.49 -13.43 42.27
CA CYS A 585 -1.89 -14.76 41.84
C CYS A 585 -0.74 -15.76 41.99
N LEU A 586 -1.03 -16.95 42.49
CA LEU A 586 -0.07 -18.04 42.69
C LEU A 586 -0.45 -19.25 41.82
N SER A 587 0.54 -19.85 41.15
CA SER A 587 0.43 -21.20 40.61
C SER A 587 1.63 -22.06 41.03
N LYS A 588 1.34 -23.32 41.38
CA LYS A 588 2.31 -24.36 41.76
C LYS A 588 2.63 -25.24 40.55
N SER A 589 3.86 -25.75 40.49
CA SER A 589 4.23 -26.77 39.51
C SER A 589 3.47 -28.09 39.73
N PRO A 590 3.35 -28.95 38.70
CA PRO A 590 2.74 -30.27 38.84
C PRO A 590 3.31 -31.10 40.00
N ASN A 591 4.63 -31.03 40.22
CA ASN A 591 5.31 -31.66 41.36
C ASN A 591 5.23 -30.86 42.68
N LYS A 592 4.59 -29.68 42.67
CA LYS A 592 4.40 -28.74 43.80
C LYS A 592 5.70 -28.17 44.39
N HIS A 593 6.85 -28.37 43.73
CA HIS A 593 8.15 -27.91 44.21
C HIS A 593 8.48 -26.47 43.79
N ASN A 594 7.81 -25.93 42.77
CA ASN A 594 8.00 -24.56 42.31
C ASN A 594 6.69 -23.78 42.42
N ARG A 595 6.82 -22.47 42.60
CA ARG A 595 5.72 -21.52 42.75
C ARG A 595 6.03 -20.28 41.94
N LEU A 596 5.09 -19.84 41.11
CA LEU A 596 5.19 -18.57 40.39
C LEU A 596 4.12 -17.62 40.92
N PHE A 597 4.51 -16.37 41.17
CA PHE A 597 3.61 -15.32 41.61
C PHE A 597 3.57 -14.18 40.59
N ALA A 598 2.39 -13.86 40.09
CA ALA A 598 2.24 -12.86 39.04
C ALA A 598 0.98 -12.00 39.19
N LYS A 599 1.03 -10.84 38.52
CA LYS A 599 -0.12 -9.95 38.29
C LYS A 599 -0.16 -9.52 36.83
N ALA A 600 -1.35 -9.18 36.37
CA ALA A 600 -1.62 -8.55 35.09
C ALA A 600 -2.12 -7.13 35.35
N LEU A 601 -1.84 -6.21 34.43
CA LEU A 601 -2.33 -4.85 34.45
C LEU A 601 -2.41 -4.31 33.02
N PRO A 602 -3.28 -3.31 32.75
CA PRO A 602 -3.32 -2.67 31.45
C PRO A 602 -1.98 -1.99 31.13
N MET A 603 -1.64 -1.98 29.85
CA MET A 603 -0.60 -1.07 29.35
C MET A 603 -1.11 0.37 29.35
N PRO A 604 -0.21 1.37 29.46
CA PRO A 604 -0.57 2.76 29.21
C PRO A 604 -1.13 2.98 27.80
N ASP A 605 -2.02 3.96 27.66
CA ASP A 605 -2.66 4.31 26.40
C ASP A 605 -1.62 4.60 25.30
N GLY A 606 -1.87 4.09 24.10
CA GLY A 606 -1.00 4.26 22.94
C GLY A 606 0.22 3.34 22.90
N LEU A 607 0.66 2.73 24.02
CA LEU A 607 1.83 1.83 23.99
C LEU A 607 1.58 0.59 23.13
N ALA A 608 0.38 0.00 23.22
CA ALA A 608 0.02 -1.14 22.39
C ALA A 608 0.03 -0.79 20.89
N ASP A 609 -0.38 0.42 20.53
CA ASP A 609 -0.40 0.90 19.13
C ASP A 609 1.01 1.11 18.60
N ASP A 610 1.90 1.70 19.40
CA ASP A 610 3.32 1.86 19.06
C ASP A 610 4.02 0.51 18.85
N ILE A 611 3.67 -0.50 19.66
CA ILE A 611 4.20 -1.86 19.50
C ILE A 611 3.68 -2.49 18.20
N ASP A 612 2.37 -2.38 17.93
CA ASP A 612 1.76 -2.90 16.70
C ASP A 612 2.35 -2.24 15.44
N LYS A 613 2.64 -0.93 15.50
CA LYS A 613 3.34 -0.18 14.44
C LYS A 613 4.83 -0.52 14.35
N GLY A 614 5.38 -1.18 15.37
CA GLY A 614 6.78 -1.56 15.48
C GLY A 614 7.72 -0.38 15.78
N GLU A 615 7.19 0.70 16.33
CA GLU A 615 7.96 1.83 16.89
C GLU A 615 8.69 1.40 18.17
N ILE A 616 8.10 0.46 18.92
CA ILE A 616 8.71 -0.22 20.06
C ILE A 616 8.65 -1.72 19.81
N ASN A 617 9.78 -2.41 19.83
CA ASN A 617 9.81 -3.84 19.55
C ASN A 617 10.86 -4.61 20.38
N ALA A 618 10.80 -5.94 20.27
CA ALA A 618 11.67 -6.83 21.03
C ALA A 618 13.16 -6.75 20.62
N ARG A 619 13.45 -6.30 19.39
CA ARG A 619 14.82 -6.23 18.82
C ARG A 619 15.54 -4.93 19.17
N ASP A 620 14.83 -3.92 19.65
CA ASP A 620 15.44 -2.65 20.07
C ASP A 620 16.45 -2.86 21.19
N GLU A 621 17.51 -2.04 21.19
CA GLU A 621 18.52 -2.07 22.23
C GLU A 621 17.87 -1.78 23.60
N MET A 622 18.17 -2.61 24.58
CA MET A 622 17.45 -2.67 25.86
C MET A 622 17.47 -1.33 26.62
N LYS A 623 18.59 -0.59 26.63
CA LYS A 623 18.68 0.70 27.33
C LYS A 623 17.94 1.81 26.58
N ALA A 624 18.05 1.86 25.25
CA ALA A 624 17.33 2.79 24.40
C ALA A 624 15.81 2.58 24.54
N ARG A 625 15.34 1.33 24.44
CA ARG A 625 13.94 0.99 24.64
C ARG A 625 13.45 1.39 26.03
N ALA A 626 14.22 1.10 27.08
CA ALA A 626 13.85 1.46 28.45
C ALA A 626 13.74 2.97 28.64
N LYS A 627 14.59 3.75 27.97
CA LYS A 627 14.53 5.23 28.00
C LYS A 627 13.24 5.73 27.33
N ILE A 628 12.90 5.22 26.15
CA ILE A 628 11.66 5.58 25.43
C ILE A 628 10.42 5.27 26.28
N LEU A 629 10.37 4.07 26.88
CA LEU A 629 9.26 3.66 27.74
C LEU A 629 9.13 4.56 28.98
N ALA A 630 10.24 4.97 29.58
CA ALA A 630 10.23 5.88 30.72
C ALA A 630 9.79 7.29 30.33
N GLU A 631 10.29 7.83 29.22
CA GLU A 631 10.00 9.21 28.78
C GLU A 631 8.58 9.37 28.22
N LYS A 632 8.08 8.40 27.44
CA LYS A 632 6.78 8.49 26.76
C LYS A 632 5.63 7.91 27.57
N TYR A 633 5.90 6.88 28.39
CA TYR A 633 4.86 6.09 29.06
C TYR A 633 5.07 5.95 30.58
N ASP A 634 5.98 6.74 31.16
CA ASP A 634 6.24 6.80 32.60
C ASP A 634 6.59 5.44 33.23
N TYR A 635 7.30 4.58 32.48
CA TYR A 635 7.82 3.32 33.02
C TYR A 635 9.00 3.57 33.97
N ASP A 636 9.06 2.78 35.04
CA ASP A 636 10.30 2.63 35.79
C ASP A 636 11.40 2.07 34.88
N VAL A 637 12.53 2.78 34.81
CA VAL A 637 13.65 2.45 33.93
C VAL A 637 14.25 1.08 34.26
N THR A 638 14.22 0.66 35.53
CA THR A 638 14.77 -0.64 35.95
C THR A 638 13.86 -1.79 35.53
N GLU A 639 12.54 -1.62 35.65
CA GLU A 639 11.54 -2.57 35.17
C GLU A 639 11.53 -2.65 33.65
N ALA A 640 11.60 -1.52 32.96
CA ALA A 640 11.64 -1.48 31.49
C ALA A 640 12.87 -2.22 30.91
N ARG A 641 13.99 -2.22 31.62
CA ARG A 641 15.19 -3.02 31.28
C ARG A 641 15.00 -4.51 31.55
N LYS A 642 14.03 -4.89 32.38
CA LYS A 642 13.71 -6.28 32.74
C LYS A 642 12.50 -6.84 31.99
N ILE A 643 12.10 -6.21 30.88
CA ILE A 643 11.15 -6.82 29.94
C ILE A 643 11.81 -8.06 29.32
N TRP A 644 11.26 -9.24 29.63
CA TRP A 644 11.75 -10.52 29.14
C TRP A 644 11.39 -10.77 27.69
N CYS A 645 10.15 -10.48 27.30
CA CYS A 645 9.66 -10.67 25.94
C CYS A 645 8.36 -9.89 25.69
N PHE A 646 8.04 -9.79 24.40
CA PHE A 646 6.75 -9.34 23.88
C PHE A 646 5.94 -10.56 23.44
N GLY A 647 4.61 -10.48 23.37
CA GLY A 647 3.79 -11.64 23.03
C GLY A 647 2.40 -11.29 22.51
N PRO A 648 1.74 -12.19 21.75
CA PRO A 648 2.26 -13.48 21.32
C PRO A 648 3.34 -13.39 20.23
N ASP A 649 3.93 -14.53 19.89
CA ASP A 649 4.94 -14.74 18.85
C ASP A 649 6.19 -13.85 18.92
N GLY A 650 6.50 -13.30 20.11
CA GLY A 650 7.67 -12.45 20.34
C GLY A 650 7.54 -11.00 19.87
N THR A 651 6.43 -10.64 19.21
CA THR A 651 6.21 -9.28 18.66
C THR A 651 4.86 -8.68 19.02
N GLY A 652 3.93 -9.45 19.60
CA GLY A 652 2.62 -8.93 19.94
C GLY A 652 2.66 -7.89 21.06
N ALA A 653 1.64 -7.03 21.09
CA ALA A 653 1.48 -5.92 22.02
C ALA A 653 1.09 -6.33 23.44
N ASN A 654 1.81 -7.29 24.02
CA ASN A 654 1.79 -7.63 25.45
C ASN A 654 3.22 -7.76 25.93
N ILE A 655 3.50 -7.47 27.21
CA ILE A 655 4.86 -7.55 27.76
C ILE A 655 4.90 -8.41 29.01
N LEU A 656 5.99 -9.15 29.16
CA LEU A 656 6.34 -9.84 30.40
C LEU A 656 7.52 -9.14 31.07
N VAL A 657 7.34 -8.71 32.31
CA VAL A 657 8.32 -7.95 33.10
C VAL A 657 8.70 -8.73 34.35
N ASP A 658 10.01 -8.88 34.57
CA ASP A 658 10.54 -9.36 35.85
C ASP A 658 10.62 -8.21 36.85
N VAL A 659 9.75 -8.24 37.86
CA VAL A 659 9.78 -7.30 38.99
C VAL A 659 10.23 -7.97 40.29
N THR A 660 10.80 -9.17 40.20
CA THR A 660 11.31 -9.92 41.35
C THR A 660 12.58 -9.30 41.94
N LYS A 661 12.88 -9.64 43.20
CA LYS A 661 14.08 -9.19 43.92
C LYS A 661 14.79 -10.37 44.59
N GLY A 662 16.05 -10.62 44.21
CA GLY A 662 16.90 -11.59 44.92
C GLY A 662 16.55 -13.07 44.72
N VAL A 663 15.80 -13.42 43.67
CA VAL A 663 15.38 -14.81 43.40
C VAL A 663 16.54 -15.62 42.84
N GLN A 664 16.93 -16.67 43.56
CA GLN A 664 17.92 -17.63 43.07
C GLN A 664 17.37 -18.41 41.88
N TYR A 665 18.25 -18.63 40.90
CA TYR A 665 17.99 -19.43 39.71
C TYR A 665 16.92 -18.95 38.72
N LEU A 666 16.45 -17.71 38.86
CA LEU A 666 15.40 -17.15 37.99
C LEU A 666 15.74 -17.24 36.49
N ASN A 667 17.02 -17.03 36.13
CA ASN A 667 17.47 -17.10 34.74
C ASN A 667 17.32 -18.50 34.12
N GLU A 668 17.34 -19.57 34.92
CA GLU A 668 17.22 -20.95 34.41
C GLU A 668 15.79 -21.27 33.95
N ILE A 669 14.78 -20.57 34.47
CA ILE A 669 13.38 -20.80 34.10
C ILE A 669 12.89 -19.80 33.05
N LYS A 670 13.65 -18.75 32.74
CA LYS A 670 13.24 -17.62 31.90
C LYS A 670 12.60 -18.09 30.59
N ASP A 671 13.29 -18.93 29.82
CA ASP A 671 12.81 -19.39 28.51
C ASP A 671 11.51 -20.21 28.63
N SER A 672 11.36 -20.98 29.71
CA SER A 672 10.14 -21.75 29.97
C SER A 672 8.97 -20.86 30.36
N VAL A 673 9.21 -19.81 31.15
CA VAL A 673 8.17 -18.82 31.47
C VAL A 673 7.79 -18.02 30.24
N VAL A 674 8.77 -17.61 29.43
CA VAL A 674 8.54 -16.94 28.14
C VAL A 674 7.68 -17.83 27.24
N ALA A 675 7.98 -19.12 27.11
CA ALA A 675 7.14 -20.04 26.34
C ALA A 675 5.70 -20.14 26.89
N GLY A 676 5.54 -20.22 28.21
CA GLY A 676 4.22 -20.19 28.86
C GLY A 676 3.47 -18.87 28.63
N PHE A 677 4.18 -17.74 28.60
CA PHE A 677 3.63 -16.42 28.28
C PHE A 677 3.24 -16.29 26.81
N GLN A 678 4.07 -16.77 25.88
CA GLN A 678 3.72 -16.79 24.45
C GLN A 678 2.44 -17.59 24.22
N TRP A 679 2.30 -18.72 24.92
CA TRP A 679 1.08 -19.52 24.87
C TRP A 679 -0.13 -18.76 25.45
N ALA A 680 -0.01 -18.23 26.68
CA ALA A 680 -1.11 -17.52 27.34
C ALA A 680 -1.58 -16.28 26.58
N THR A 681 -0.67 -15.55 25.93
CA THR A 681 -1.01 -14.37 25.13
C THR A 681 -1.50 -14.69 23.72
N LYS A 682 -1.25 -15.91 23.23
CA LYS A 682 -1.80 -16.41 21.97
C LYS A 682 -3.22 -16.94 22.14
N GLU A 683 -3.45 -17.66 23.23
CA GLU A 683 -4.74 -18.24 23.59
C GLU A 683 -5.20 -17.64 24.93
N GLY A 684 -5.94 -16.54 24.89
CA GLY A 684 -6.46 -15.89 26.08
C GLY A 684 -7.49 -16.74 26.84
N VAL A 685 -7.63 -16.47 28.14
CA VAL A 685 -8.45 -17.29 29.05
C VAL A 685 -9.96 -17.22 28.75
N LEU A 686 -10.44 -16.12 28.15
CA LEU A 686 -11.87 -15.92 27.90
C LEU A 686 -12.34 -16.82 26.76
N CYS A 687 -11.69 -16.80 25.60
CA CYS A 687 -12.15 -17.50 24.40
C CYS A 687 -11.03 -17.88 23.41
N ASP A 688 -9.80 -18.07 23.90
CA ASP A 688 -8.61 -18.40 23.11
C ASP A 688 -8.36 -17.39 21.97
N GLU A 689 -8.72 -16.13 22.16
CA GLU A 689 -8.30 -15.05 21.25
C GLU A 689 -6.96 -14.49 21.69
N ASN A 690 -6.18 -13.95 20.75
CA ASN A 690 -4.91 -13.31 21.09
C ASN A 690 -5.16 -12.17 22.09
N MET A 691 -4.30 -12.08 23.10
CA MET A 691 -4.30 -10.97 24.02
C MET A 691 -3.71 -9.71 23.38
N ARG A 692 -4.09 -8.53 23.87
CA ARG A 692 -3.50 -7.24 23.49
C ARG A 692 -3.57 -6.24 24.64
N GLY A 693 -2.52 -5.44 24.79
CA GLY A 693 -2.49 -4.33 25.73
C GLY A 693 -2.30 -4.75 27.19
N VAL A 694 -1.73 -5.94 27.43
CA VAL A 694 -1.55 -6.47 28.79
C VAL A 694 -0.09 -6.52 29.17
N ARG A 695 0.23 -5.94 30.33
CA ARG A 695 1.51 -6.09 31.01
C ARG A 695 1.37 -7.16 32.09
N PHE A 696 2.28 -8.13 32.08
CA PHE A 696 2.40 -9.15 33.12
C PHE A 696 3.66 -8.92 33.94
N ASN A 697 3.51 -8.91 35.25
CA ASN A 697 4.60 -8.75 36.20
C ASN A 697 4.80 -10.07 36.95
N ILE A 698 6.01 -10.63 36.89
CA ILE A 698 6.43 -11.71 37.78
C ILE A 698 6.95 -11.06 39.05
N HIS A 699 6.21 -11.20 40.15
CA HIS A 699 6.54 -10.55 41.43
C HIS A 699 7.43 -11.39 42.30
N ASP A 700 7.24 -12.70 42.31
CA ASP A 700 8.06 -13.62 43.10
C ASP A 700 8.06 -15.02 42.50
N VAL A 701 9.07 -15.80 42.84
CA VAL A 701 9.22 -17.19 42.43
C VAL A 701 9.88 -18.00 43.54
N THR A 702 9.28 -19.12 43.92
CA THR A 702 9.95 -20.14 44.74
C THR A 702 10.39 -21.28 43.84
N LEU A 703 11.70 -21.52 43.76
CA LEU A 703 12.28 -22.57 42.91
C LEU A 703 12.96 -23.66 43.74
N HIS A 704 12.80 -24.90 43.30
CA HIS A 704 13.53 -26.02 43.86
C HIS A 704 15.01 -25.94 43.51
N ALA A 705 15.92 -26.35 44.42
CA ALA A 705 17.36 -26.27 44.18
C ALA A 705 17.83 -27.14 43.00
N ASP A 706 17.30 -28.37 42.90
CA ASP A 706 17.62 -29.28 41.80
C ASP A 706 16.97 -28.88 40.46
N ALA A 707 17.77 -28.82 39.40
CA ALA A 707 17.38 -28.43 38.04
C ALA A 707 16.32 -29.34 37.42
N ILE A 708 16.30 -30.64 37.77
CA ILE A 708 15.33 -31.60 37.21
C ILE A 708 13.88 -31.21 37.55
N HIS A 709 13.68 -30.50 38.66
CA HIS A 709 12.37 -30.04 39.08
C HIS A 709 11.96 -28.72 38.43
N ARG A 710 12.85 -28.06 37.69
CA ARG A 710 12.65 -26.75 37.04
C ARG A 710 12.57 -26.81 35.51
N GLY A 711 12.50 -28.02 34.94
CA GLY A 711 12.39 -28.22 33.50
C GLY A 711 11.09 -27.66 32.90
N GLY A 712 11.07 -27.49 31.56
CA GLY A 712 9.95 -26.85 30.85
C GLY A 712 8.57 -27.46 31.12
N GLY A 713 8.48 -28.79 31.23
CA GLY A 713 7.22 -29.47 31.58
C GLY A 713 6.66 -29.12 32.97
N GLN A 714 7.48 -28.58 33.87
CA GLN A 714 7.04 -28.08 35.18
C GLN A 714 6.72 -26.58 35.15
N ILE A 715 7.49 -25.78 34.40
CA ILE A 715 7.39 -24.32 34.43
C ILE A 715 6.39 -23.78 33.41
N ILE A 716 6.37 -24.28 32.17
CA ILE A 716 5.49 -23.79 31.10
C ILE A 716 4.01 -23.83 31.49
N PRO A 717 3.44 -24.98 31.94
CA PRO A 717 2.03 -25.02 32.34
C PRO A 717 1.74 -24.17 33.56
N THR A 718 2.68 -24.04 34.51
CA THR A 718 2.52 -23.21 35.71
C THR A 718 2.54 -21.73 35.39
N ALA A 719 3.41 -21.30 34.48
CA ALA A 719 3.45 -19.94 33.95
C ALA A 719 2.12 -19.60 33.26
N ARG A 720 1.64 -20.47 32.36
CA ARG A 720 0.34 -20.27 31.70
C ARG A 720 -0.80 -20.14 32.70
N ARG A 721 -0.87 -21.04 33.70
CA ARG A 721 -1.90 -20.98 34.76
C ARG A 721 -1.84 -19.67 35.54
N VAL A 722 -0.67 -19.24 36.01
CA VAL A 722 -0.58 -18.01 36.81
C VAL A 722 -0.99 -16.79 35.99
N PHE A 723 -0.65 -16.72 34.70
CA PHE A 723 -1.07 -15.63 33.84
C PHE A 723 -2.59 -15.60 33.62
N TYR A 724 -3.24 -16.75 33.41
CA TYR A 724 -4.70 -16.80 33.35
C TYR A 724 -5.37 -16.39 34.66
N ALA A 725 -4.84 -16.82 35.80
CA ALA A 725 -5.32 -16.36 37.11
C ALA A 725 -5.18 -14.84 37.26
N SER A 726 -4.04 -14.27 36.85
CA SER A 726 -3.80 -12.84 36.86
C SER A 726 -4.77 -12.07 35.97
N VAL A 727 -5.10 -12.58 34.78
CA VAL A 727 -6.08 -11.95 33.88
C VAL A 727 -7.48 -11.95 34.48
N LEU A 728 -7.92 -13.08 35.04
CA LEU A 728 -9.26 -13.19 35.65
C LEU A 728 -9.46 -12.27 36.86
N THR A 729 -8.37 -11.86 37.53
CA THR A 729 -8.38 -10.92 38.66
C THR A 729 -8.16 -9.46 38.26
N ALA A 730 -7.92 -9.19 36.97
CA ALA A 730 -7.53 -7.88 36.44
C ALA A 730 -8.65 -7.19 35.62
N GLN A 731 -9.92 -7.53 35.88
CA GLN A 731 -11.07 -7.03 35.11
C GLN A 731 -10.93 -7.29 33.60
N PRO A 732 -11.01 -8.55 33.16
CA PRO A 732 -10.80 -8.89 31.76
C PRO A 732 -11.89 -8.31 30.85
N ARG A 733 -11.53 -7.92 29.62
CA ARG A 733 -12.42 -7.36 28.60
C ARG A 733 -12.11 -7.91 27.21
N LEU A 734 -13.09 -7.79 26.31
CA LEU A 734 -12.86 -7.99 24.88
C LEU A 734 -12.60 -6.66 24.19
N LEU A 735 -11.65 -6.67 23.26
CA LEU A 735 -11.42 -5.60 22.30
C LEU A 735 -12.04 -5.99 20.97
N GLU A 736 -12.90 -5.13 20.44
CA GLU A 736 -13.41 -5.23 19.07
C GLU A 736 -12.58 -4.33 18.13
N PRO A 737 -12.29 -4.77 16.90
CA PRO A 737 -11.65 -3.92 15.92
C PRO A 737 -12.66 -2.93 15.33
N VAL A 738 -12.19 -1.73 15.02
CA VAL A 738 -13.00 -0.63 14.48
C VAL A 738 -12.41 -0.16 13.17
N TYR A 739 -13.28 0.03 12.19
CA TYR A 739 -12.95 0.71 10.95
C TYR A 739 -13.11 2.21 11.09
N LEU A 740 -12.16 2.97 10.54
CA LEU A 740 -12.40 4.31 10.04
C LEU A 740 -13.08 4.19 8.68
N VAL A 741 -14.29 4.75 8.59
CA VAL A 741 -15.12 4.76 7.39
C VAL A 741 -15.13 6.16 6.81
N GLU A 742 -14.70 6.32 5.56
CA GLU A 742 -14.83 7.55 4.79
C GLU A 742 -15.86 7.36 3.68
N ILE A 743 -16.79 8.30 3.55
CA ILE A 743 -17.88 8.25 2.58
C ILE A 743 -17.97 9.59 1.89
N GLN A 744 -17.81 9.60 0.57
CA GLN A 744 -18.08 10.77 -0.25
C GLN A 744 -19.46 10.64 -0.90
N CYS A 745 -20.26 11.70 -0.85
CA CYS A 745 -21.62 11.71 -1.37
C CYS A 745 -22.12 13.13 -1.69
N PRO A 746 -23.19 13.32 -2.45
CA PRO A 746 -23.86 14.61 -2.54
C PRO A 746 -24.72 14.88 -1.29
N GLU A 747 -25.02 16.16 -1.04
CA GLU A 747 -25.75 16.62 0.17
C GLU A 747 -27.06 15.84 0.45
N ASN A 748 -27.84 15.55 -0.58
CA ASN A 748 -29.11 14.82 -0.47
C ASN A 748 -28.97 13.37 0.03
N ALA A 749 -27.77 12.77 -0.04
CA ALA A 749 -27.49 11.41 0.39
C ALA A 749 -26.99 11.32 1.85
N VAL A 750 -26.58 12.45 2.45
CA VAL A 750 -26.01 12.50 3.81
C VAL A 750 -26.97 11.90 4.84
N GLY A 751 -28.26 12.26 4.79
CA GLY A 751 -29.26 11.70 5.72
C GLY A 751 -29.38 10.17 5.66
N GLY A 752 -29.24 9.59 4.46
CA GLY A 752 -29.23 8.14 4.25
C GLY A 752 -28.01 7.47 4.90
N ILE A 753 -26.85 8.12 4.85
CA ILE A 753 -25.60 7.66 5.46
C ILE A 753 -25.73 7.57 6.99
N TYR A 754 -26.20 8.65 7.63
CA TYR A 754 -26.43 8.65 9.09
C TYR A 754 -27.41 7.57 9.52
N GLY A 755 -28.49 7.36 8.77
CA GLY A 755 -29.47 6.31 9.04
C GLY A 755 -28.88 4.90 8.99
N VAL A 756 -27.93 4.63 8.08
CA VAL A 756 -27.25 3.33 8.00
C VAL A 756 -26.21 3.17 9.11
N LEU A 757 -25.37 4.18 9.34
CA LEU A 757 -24.33 4.13 10.37
C LEU A 757 -24.91 3.96 11.77
N ASN A 758 -25.92 4.76 12.14
CA ASN A 758 -26.54 4.69 13.47
C ASN A 758 -27.15 3.31 13.76
N ARG A 759 -27.72 2.64 12.75
CA ARG A 759 -28.27 1.27 12.90
C ARG A 759 -27.19 0.22 13.14
N ARG A 760 -25.94 0.50 12.79
CA ARG A 760 -24.79 -0.41 12.82
C ARG A 760 -23.75 -0.01 13.88
N ARG A 761 -24.17 0.70 14.94
CA ARG A 761 -23.28 1.26 15.97
C ARG A 761 -22.16 2.16 15.41
N GLY A 762 -22.34 2.71 14.21
CA GLY A 762 -21.42 3.65 13.61
C GLY A 762 -21.51 5.01 14.29
N HIS A 763 -20.37 5.67 14.50
CA HIS A 763 -20.28 6.99 15.11
C HIS A 763 -19.63 7.97 14.14
N VAL A 764 -20.43 8.89 13.58
CA VAL A 764 -19.93 9.99 12.76
C VAL A 764 -19.27 11.02 13.67
N PHE A 765 -18.02 11.36 13.37
CA PHE A 765 -17.25 12.36 14.12
C PHE A 765 -16.81 13.54 13.26
N GLU A 766 -16.87 13.42 11.93
CA GLU A 766 -16.56 14.51 11.00
C GLU A 766 -17.53 14.48 9.82
N GLU A 767 -18.08 15.65 9.50
CA GLU A 767 -18.84 15.90 8.29
C GLU A 767 -18.36 17.24 7.73
N SER A 768 -17.88 17.25 6.49
CA SER A 768 -17.39 18.46 5.85
C SER A 768 -17.82 18.52 4.38
N GLN A 769 -18.23 19.70 3.95
CA GLN A 769 -18.49 19.96 2.53
C GLN A 769 -17.15 20.14 1.80
N VAL A 770 -17.01 19.46 0.66
CA VAL A 770 -15.87 19.65 -0.24
C VAL A 770 -16.04 21.00 -0.94
N ALA A 771 -15.28 21.99 -0.50
CA ALA A 771 -15.37 23.38 -0.98
C ALA A 771 -15.35 23.48 -2.51
N GLY A 772 -16.25 24.30 -3.08
CA GLY A 772 -16.40 24.44 -4.54
C GLY A 772 -17.15 23.29 -5.22
N THR A 773 -17.70 22.35 -4.46
CA THR A 773 -18.53 21.26 -4.99
C THR A 773 -19.76 21.03 -4.10
N PRO A 774 -20.85 20.43 -4.62
CA PRO A 774 -22.00 20.03 -3.82
C PRO A 774 -21.77 18.70 -3.06
N MET A 775 -20.53 18.21 -3.01
CA MET A 775 -20.18 16.94 -2.37
C MET A 775 -19.81 17.15 -0.90
N PHE A 776 -20.14 16.17 -0.09
CA PHE A 776 -19.82 16.05 1.33
C PHE A 776 -18.93 14.82 1.56
N VAL A 777 -18.02 14.94 2.50
CA VAL A 777 -17.23 13.84 3.06
C VAL A 777 -17.68 13.61 4.49
N VAL A 778 -18.09 12.39 4.78
CA VAL A 778 -18.49 11.93 6.11
C VAL A 778 -17.46 10.92 6.60
N LYS A 779 -16.87 11.15 7.77
CA LYS A 779 -16.00 10.19 8.45
C LYS A 779 -16.63 9.67 9.73
N ALA A 780 -16.55 8.36 9.91
CA ALA A 780 -17.16 7.67 11.03
C ALA A 780 -16.32 6.51 11.52
N TYR A 781 -16.47 6.15 12.79
CA TYR A 781 -16.00 4.88 13.32
C TYR A 781 -17.09 3.82 13.21
N LEU A 782 -16.78 2.65 12.68
CA LEU A 782 -17.71 1.54 12.51
C LEU A 782 -17.08 0.25 13.05
N PRO A 783 -17.64 -0.39 14.09
CA PRO A 783 -17.14 -1.69 14.53
C PRO A 783 -17.16 -2.70 13.38
N VAL A 784 -16.06 -3.44 13.19
CA VAL A 784 -15.91 -4.32 12.01
C VAL A 784 -17.02 -5.37 11.93
N ASN A 785 -17.52 -5.86 13.07
CA ASN A 785 -18.60 -6.85 13.09
C ASN A 785 -19.92 -6.30 12.54
N GLU A 786 -20.12 -4.98 12.62
CA GLU A 786 -21.29 -4.29 12.11
C GLU A 786 -21.10 -3.82 10.65
N SER A 787 -19.91 -4.05 10.07
CA SER A 787 -19.59 -3.66 8.69
C SER A 787 -20.07 -4.65 7.64
N PHE A 788 -20.41 -5.89 8.01
CA PHE A 788 -20.86 -6.89 7.04
C PHE A 788 -22.15 -6.46 6.34
N GLY A 789 -22.11 -6.42 5.00
CA GLY A 789 -23.22 -5.92 4.17
C GLY A 789 -23.43 -4.40 4.23
N PHE A 790 -22.57 -3.65 4.91
CA PHE A 790 -22.67 -2.20 5.04
C PHE A 790 -22.69 -1.49 3.68
N THR A 791 -21.81 -1.88 2.76
CA THR A 791 -21.74 -1.27 1.42
C THR A 791 -23.02 -1.44 0.62
N ALA A 792 -23.68 -2.60 0.73
CA ALA A 792 -24.94 -2.86 0.04
C ALA A 792 -26.08 -2.01 0.62
N ASP A 793 -26.19 -1.95 1.95
CA ASP A 793 -27.17 -1.10 2.65
C ASP A 793 -26.95 0.37 2.32
N LEU A 794 -25.70 0.83 2.33
CA LEU A 794 -25.36 2.22 2.03
C LEU A 794 -25.79 2.59 0.62
N ARG A 795 -25.49 1.75 -0.38
CA ARG A 795 -25.95 1.97 -1.75
C ARG A 795 -27.47 2.01 -1.83
N SER A 796 -28.18 1.09 -1.17
CA SER A 796 -29.65 1.06 -1.20
C SER A 796 -30.28 2.31 -0.56
N ASN A 797 -29.71 2.85 0.51
CA ASN A 797 -30.25 4.01 1.23
C ASN A 797 -29.83 5.36 0.62
N THR A 798 -28.85 5.36 -0.29
CA THR A 798 -28.35 6.58 -0.97
C THR A 798 -28.63 6.60 -2.47
N GLY A 799 -29.39 5.63 -2.99
CA GLY A 799 -29.61 5.48 -4.44
C GLY A 799 -28.33 5.21 -5.23
N GLY A 800 -27.31 4.62 -4.59
CA GLY A 800 -25.99 4.36 -5.17
C GLY A 800 -25.08 5.58 -5.27
N GLN A 801 -25.41 6.69 -4.60
CA GLN A 801 -24.64 7.94 -4.65
C GLN A 801 -23.52 8.03 -3.61
N ALA A 802 -23.41 7.04 -2.72
CA ALA A 802 -22.37 6.97 -1.69
C ALA A 802 -21.59 5.65 -1.77
N PHE A 803 -20.27 5.75 -1.66
CA PHE A 803 -19.36 4.61 -1.63
C PHE A 803 -18.44 4.73 -0.41
N PRO A 804 -18.43 3.72 0.48
CA PRO A 804 -17.59 3.76 1.67
C PRO A 804 -16.21 3.19 1.40
N GLN A 805 -15.21 3.69 2.12
CA GLN A 805 -13.93 3.04 2.32
C GLN A 805 -13.73 2.77 3.80
N CYS A 806 -13.40 1.52 4.13
CA CYS A 806 -13.22 1.07 5.50
C CYS A 806 -11.76 0.66 5.70
N VAL A 807 -11.03 1.35 6.57
CA VAL A 807 -9.67 0.97 6.97
C VAL A 807 -9.67 0.61 8.44
N PHE A 808 -8.95 -0.46 8.83
CA PHE A 808 -8.74 -0.74 10.24
C PHE A 808 -8.03 0.46 10.88
N ASP A 809 -8.62 1.00 11.94
CA ASP A 809 -8.12 2.21 12.61
C ASP A 809 -7.58 1.87 14.00
N HIS A 810 -8.42 1.31 14.87
CA HIS A 810 -8.03 1.00 16.24
C HIS A 810 -8.80 -0.20 16.83
N TRP A 811 -8.32 -0.65 17.98
CA TRP A 811 -9.03 -1.57 18.86
C TRP A 811 -9.75 -0.79 19.95
N GLN A 812 -11.02 -1.10 20.20
CA GLN A 812 -11.79 -0.49 21.29
C GLN A 812 -12.34 -1.55 22.24
N VAL A 813 -12.46 -1.20 23.52
CA VAL A 813 -13.11 -2.07 24.51
C VAL A 813 -14.59 -2.23 24.16
N LEU A 814 -15.01 -3.47 23.96
CA LEU A 814 -16.42 -3.81 23.81
C LEU A 814 -17.10 -3.64 25.17
N GLN A 815 -18.03 -2.70 25.25
CA GLN A 815 -18.71 -2.35 26.50
C GLN A 815 -19.46 -3.53 27.12
N GLY A 816 -19.27 -3.71 28.43
CA GLY A 816 -19.82 -4.81 29.23
C GLY A 816 -18.75 -5.74 29.81
N ASN A 817 -19.12 -6.50 30.83
CA ASN A 817 -18.22 -7.44 31.49
C ASN A 817 -18.40 -8.86 30.91
N PRO A 818 -17.39 -9.47 30.25
CA PRO A 818 -17.52 -10.80 29.67
C PRO A 818 -17.75 -11.91 30.71
N LEU A 819 -17.50 -11.65 32.00
CA LEU A 819 -17.79 -12.59 33.09
C LEU A 819 -19.26 -12.57 33.52
N GLU A 820 -20.04 -11.58 33.07
CA GLU A 820 -21.47 -11.43 33.36
C GLU A 820 -22.31 -11.94 32.18
N PRO A 821 -23.02 -13.10 32.31
CA PRO A 821 -23.67 -13.77 31.19
C PRO A 821 -24.74 -12.96 30.43
N SER A 822 -25.29 -11.92 31.05
CA SER A 822 -26.31 -11.04 30.46
C SER A 822 -25.74 -10.01 29.48
N THR A 823 -24.43 -9.85 29.41
CA THR A 823 -23.79 -8.80 28.61
C THR A 823 -23.46 -9.26 27.18
N LYS A 824 -23.38 -8.31 26.24
CA LYS A 824 -22.99 -8.59 24.84
C LYS A 824 -21.60 -9.26 24.74
N PRO A 825 -20.55 -8.80 25.46
CA PRO A 825 -19.26 -9.50 25.47
C PRO A 825 -19.37 -10.96 25.91
N ALA A 826 -20.17 -11.28 26.93
CA ALA A 826 -20.31 -12.66 27.42
C ALA A 826 -20.97 -13.57 26.37
N GLN A 827 -21.97 -13.07 25.64
CA GLN A 827 -22.61 -13.78 24.54
C GLN A 827 -21.60 -14.07 23.41
N ILE A 828 -20.82 -13.06 23.01
CA ILE A 828 -19.78 -13.22 21.98
C ILE A 828 -18.69 -14.20 22.43
N VAL A 829 -18.26 -14.14 23.70
CA VAL A 829 -17.32 -15.12 24.28
C VAL A 829 -17.90 -16.53 24.17
N ALA A 830 -19.16 -16.74 24.57
CA ALA A 830 -19.80 -18.05 24.50
C ALA A 830 -19.90 -18.57 23.06
N GLU A 831 -20.25 -17.71 22.09
CA GLU A 831 -20.30 -18.05 20.67
C GLU A 831 -18.93 -18.43 20.10
N ILE A 832 -17.88 -17.64 20.41
CA ILE A 832 -16.50 -17.94 19.99
C ILE A 832 -16.05 -19.28 20.61
N ARG A 833 -16.31 -19.49 21.89
CA ARG A 833 -15.96 -20.74 22.60
C ARG A 833 -16.64 -21.93 21.96
N LYS A 834 -17.94 -21.84 21.71
CA LYS A 834 -18.72 -22.88 21.03
C LYS A 834 -18.15 -23.19 19.65
N ARG A 835 -17.82 -22.16 18.86
CA ARG A 835 -17.21 -22.31 17.54
C ARG A 835 -15.87 -23.03 17.60
N LYS A 836 -15.00 -22.67 18.56
CA LYS A 836 -13.69 -23.31 18.76
C LYS A 836 -13.77 -24.68 19.44
N GLY A 837 -14.96 -25.20 19.74
CA GLY A 837 -15.14 -26.48 20.45
C GLY A 837 -14.75 -26.42 21.95
N LEU A 838 -14.66 -25.22 22.53
CA LEU A 838 -14.41 -25.01 23.95
C LEU A 838 -15.72 -25.14 24.75
N LYS A 839 -15.61 -25.45 26.05
CA LYS A 839 -16.77 -25.39 26.96
C LYS A 839 -17.31 -23.96 26.98
N GLU A 840 -18.61 -23.76 26.75
CA GLU A 840 -19.21 -22.41 26.63
C GLU A 840 -18.94 -21.50 27.83
N GLN A 841 -18.83 -22.07 29.04
CA GLN A 841 -18.47 -21.31 30.24
C GLN A 841 -16.98 -21.00 30.30
N ILE A 842 -16.66 -19.76 30.67
CA ILE A 842 -15.30 -19.33 30.97
C ILE A 842 -14.80 -20.13 32.18
N PRO A 843 -13.57 -20.67 32.16
CA PRO A 843 -13.05 -21.42 33.29
C PRO A 843 -12.93 -20.51 34.53
N GLY A 844 -13.41 -20.99 35.68
CA GLY A 844 -13.34 -20.24 36.94
C GLY A 844 -11.90 -20.07 37.45
N LEU A 845 -11.69 -19.05 38.28
CA LEU A 845 -10.39 -18.71 38.86
C LEU A 845 -9.73 -19.89 39.60
N ASP A 846 -10.53 -20.72 40.27
CA ASP A 846 -10.06 -21.90 41.02
C ASP A 846 -9.33 -22.94 40.14
N ASN A 847 -9.53 -22.92 38.82
CA ASN A 847 -8.79 -23.81 37.91
C ASN A 847 -7.31 -23.40 37.77
N PHE A 848 -6.99 -22.14 38.06
CA PHE A 848 -5.69 -21.55 37.77
C PHE A 848 -4.95 -21.07 39.01
N LEU A 849 -5.69 -20.60 40.02
CA LEU A 849 -5.17 -20.05 41.26
C LEU A 849 -4.98 -21.15 42.32
N ASP A 850 -3.75 -21.33 42.79
CA ASP A 850 -3.44 -22.23 43.90
C ASP A 850 -3.38 -21.45 45.22
N LYS A 851 -3.83 -22.08 46.31
CA LYS A 851 -3.63 -21.55 47.68
C LYS A 851 -2.19 -21.80 48.14
N MET A 852 -1.66 -20.92 49.00
CA MET A 852 -0.28 -21.01 49.53
C MET A 852 0.06 -22.36 50.15
#